data_AF-A0A9N8H8S1-F1
#
_entry.id   AF-A0A9N8H8S1-F1
#
_cell.length_a   1.000
_cell.length_b   1.000
_cell.length_c   1.000
_cell.angle_alpha   90.00
_cell.angle_beta   90.00
_cell.angle_gamma   90.00
#
_symmetry.space_group_name_H-M   'P 1'
#
loop_
_entity.id
_entity.type
_entity.pdbx_description
1 polymer ?
#
loop_
_entity_poly.entity_id
_entity_poly.type
_entity_poly.pdbx_seq_one_letter_code
_entity_poly.pdbx_strand_id
1 'polypeptide(L)'
;MTTSIEYMKQIQGLEVNEAQWVGDDAVLEEVCRHWKECCKSAGYNAEDEEWNRKMQEFHQENQKSGLRPRTFVATAADSGVVGSINCQIWAGPLPWIVQPDVFRLGSVWGLHVDETAKEPEAVRRELLKAALDHLRSAQCSKVVTLAFTKNDRDALIEANVGFQSANMLTLDLQSFEEVETTAPESYTCIPGDESYDAMVCENWRKMWQDVGIPAKALISEMEEVTLSFLKQARDRLRYQTFVARDDATNEVVASVSCQVWEGPMPTNMISKFQLGTIWAVYVDPSHRRRGVATCLMKLALQHLQKVGCDNGILIAASEGGQRVYERLGFRPNNALVCDVNPAAEKSTAEEPAKERRHVEEEKKQEDTSVAGKPSKARVPIWDRQRELVGLLKERDMTPRQLNAMATATTRQVFAVYGDNPRVYDVATAVKNFQRRHGMYVDPECNWFTQNVTKFGRGFDMKKLKEDPTKLASKFDRLSIHYDDWTVGNQSKVESFIVECARNHEKVMKSKAARILDVACGIGLQGQVLRLCGFEGELVGTDISQGMVQRVMERGCYDHAYVANANESLACSDDGRDGVLYDAVICTGAMELLDQCKVLADLARMTKPCGEVWVSFQQYTLENPTEHQNVRGTSEADALNLLKQAGFDDIVSMERCRDAFYTPSPSQDGSLLPVPYLFLVARKSSA
;
A
#
# COMPACT_ATOMS: atom_id res chain seq x y z
N MET A 1 -3.55 -35.80 -10.98
CA MET A 1 -2.17 -36.31 -11.14
C MET A 1 -1.66 -35.80 -12.48
N THR A 2 -0.36 -35.47 -12.62
CA THR A 2 0.32 -35.09 -13.88
C THR A 2 -0.47 -34.13 -14.80
N THR A 3 -0.23 -32.83 -14.80
CA THR A 3 1.09 -32.20 -14.95
C THR A 3 1.32 -30.97 -14.05
N SER A 4 2.17 -31.13 -13.04
CA SER A 4 2.86 -30.03 -12.32
C SER A 4 4.37 -30.28 -12.24
N ILE A 5 4.87 -31.21 -13.06
CA ILE A 5 6.22 -31.82 -12.92
C ILE A 5 7.24 -31.15 -13.85
N GLU A 6 6.80 -30.49 -14.93
CA GLU A 6 7.75 -29.90 -15.88
C GLU A 6 8.28 -28.53 -15.46
N TYR A 7 7.50 -27.74 -14.72
CA TYR A 7 8.02 -26.53 -14.04
C TYR A 7 8.80 -26.86 -12.75
N MET A 8 8.85 -28.16 -12.37
CA MET A 8 9.72 -28.72 -11.33
C MET A 8 11.01 -29.31 -11.93
N LYS A 9 11.31 -29.07 -13.22
CA LYS A 9 12.64 -29.27 -13.78
C LYS A 9 13.57 -28.24 -13.16
N GLN A 10 14.36 -28.70 -12.19
CA GLN A 10 15.38 -27.95 -11.46
C GLN A 10 16.20 -27.04 -12.38
N ILE A 11 16.60 -25.87 -11.86
CA ILE A 11 17.78 -25.16 -12.36
C ILE A 11 18.94 -26.14 -12.18
N GLN A 12 19.36 -26.80 -13.25
CA GLN A 12 20.32 -27.90 -13.18
C GLN A 12 21.66 -27.36 -12.62
N GLY A 13 21.98 -27.78 -11.40
CA GLY A 13 23.21 -27.37 -10.70
C GLY A 13 23.06 -26.23 -9.69
N LEU A 14 21.86 -25.75 -9.36
CA LEU A 14 21.66 -24.81 -8.25
C LEU A 14 21.30 -25.54 -6.95
N GLU A 15 21.99 -25.21 -5.86
CA GLU A 15 21.74 -25.72 -4.50
C GLU A 15 21.64 -24.54 -3.51
N VAL A 16 20.73 -24.61 -2.53
CA VAL A 16 20.51 -23.54 -1.52
C VAL A 16 20.58 -24.12 -0.11
N ASN A 17 21.53 -23.65 0.69
CA ASN A 17 21.88 -24.22 2.00
C ASN A 17 22.05 -23.15 3.10
N GLU A 18 21.94 -23.55 4.38
CA GLU A 18 22.40 -22.73 5.52
C GLU A 18 23.93 -22.72 5.53
N ALA A 19 24.56 -21.55 5.46
CA ALA A 19 26.01 -21.40 5.49
C ALA A 19 26.58 -21.78 6.87
N GLN A 20 27.59 -22.65 6.89
CA GLN A 20 28.25 -23.05 8.14
C GLN A 20 29.37 -22.07 8.50
N TRP A 21 29.11 -21.23 9.49
CA TRP A 21 30.03 -20.21 10.03
C TRP A 21 31.27 -20.76 10.77
N VAL A 22 31.63 -22.03 10.55
CA VAL A 22 32.78 -22.73 11.15
C VAL A 22 33.38 -23.69 10.13
N GLY A 23 34.57 -23.39 9.62
CA GLY A 23 35.37 -24.30 8.80
C GLY A 23 35.27 -24.11 7.27
N ASP A 24 34.51 -23.13 6.80
CA ASP A 24 34.46 -22.73 5.37
C ASP A 24 34.65 -21.22 5.24
N ASP A 25 35.92 -20.80 5.17
CA ASP A 25 36.29 -19.38 5.07
C ASP A 25 35.88 -18.77 3.71
N ALA A 26 35.79 -19.58 2.65
CA ALA A 26 35.47 -19.10 1.30
C ALA A 26 33.99 -18.67 1.18
N VAL A 27 33.06 -19.46 1.74
CA VAL A 27 31.64 -19.06 1.80
C VAL A 27 31.46 -17.79 2.63
N LEU A 28 32.28 -17.59 3.68
CA LEU A 28 32.25 -16.38 4.50
C LEU A 28 32.80 -15.14 3.76
N GLU A 29 33.88 -15.28 2.99
CA GLU A 29 34.42 -14.20 2.16
C GLU A 29 33.38 -13.73 1.12
N GLU A 30 32.69 -14.66 0.46
CA GLU A 30 31.63 -14.35 -0.52
C GLU A 30 30.41 -13.68 0.12
N VAL A 31 29.92 -14.15 1.28
CA VAL A 31 28.85 -13.46 2.02
C VAL A 31 29.27 -12.05 2.45
N CYS A 32 30.54 -11.85 2.80
CA CYS A 32 31.09 -10.52 3.10
C CYS A 32 31.21 -9.63 1.85
N ARG A 33 31.56 -10.20 0.68
CA ARG A 33 31.58 -9.49 -0.61
C ARG A 33 30.18 -9.02 -1.01
N HIS A 34 29.21 -9.93 -1.04
CA HIS A 34 27.81 -9.66 -1.33
C HIS A 34 27.25 -8.50 -0.51
N TRP A 35 27.51 -8.48 0.80
CA TRP A 35 27.05 -7.39 1.67
C TRP A 35 27.76 -6.06 1.34
N LYS A 36 29.08 -6.06 1.13
CA LYS A 36 29.81 -4.85 0.69
C LYS A 36 29.25 -4.30 -0.62
N GLU A 37 28.80 -5.15 -1.53
CA GLU A 37 28.16 -4.74 -2.78
C GLU A 37 26.74 -4.18 -2.56
N CYS A 38 25.92 -4.76 -1.68
CA CYS A 38 24.64 -4.15 -1.24
C CYS A 38 24.84 -2.80 -0.53
N CYS A 39 25.92 -2.61 0.22
CA CYS A 39 26.26 -1.30 0.80
C CYS A 39 26.70 -0.31 -0.29
N LYS A 40 27.51 -0.73 -1.26
CA LYS A 40 27.97 0.11 -2.38
C LYS A 40 26.82 0.52 -3.31
N SER A 41 25.88 -0.38 -3.64
CA SER A 41 24.70 -0.03 -4.45
C SER A 41 23.77 0.96 -3.75
N ALA A 42 23.74 0.92 -2.41
CA ALA A 42 23.05 1.88 -1.55
C ALA A 42 23.84 3.18 -1.26
N GLY A 43 25.03 3.35 -1.85
CA GLY A 43 25.84 4.57 -1.72
C GLY A 43 26.74 4.66 -0.47
N TYR A 44 26.90 3.56 0.28
CA TYR A 44 27.71 3.53 1.50
C TYR A 44 29.11 2.94 1.25
N ASN A 45 30.15 3.64 1.74
CA ASN A 45 31.53 3.19 1.68
C ASN A 45 31.81 2.09 2.73
N ALA A 46 31.75 0.83 2.30
CA ALA A 46 32.07 -0.35 3.11
C ALA A 46 33.56 -0.78 3.01
N GLU A 47 34.48 0.17 2.80
CA GLU A 47 35.91 -0.07 2.60
C GLU A 47 36.70 -0.02 3.92
N ASP A 48 36.28 -0.87 4.85
CA ASP A 48 36.91 -1.05 6.16
C ASP A 48 37.52 -2.46 6.23
N GLU A 49 38.83 -2.55 6.47
CA GLU A 49 39.51 -3.85 6.70
C GLU A 49 38.92 -4.57 7.92
N GLU A 50 38.37 -3.81 8.86
CA GLU A 50 37.72 -4.31 10.07
C GLU A 50 36.32 -4.91 9.80
N TRP A 51 35.76 -4.76 8.58
CA TRP A 51 34.41 -5.24 8.25
C TRP A 51 34.24 -6.75 8.42
N ASN A 52 35.18 -7.56 7.91
CA ASN A 52 35.08 -9.02 8.00
C ASN A 52 35.14 -9.48 9.47
N ARG A 53 35.95 -8.80 10.30
CA ARG A 53 36.03 -9.01 11.76
C ARG A 53 34.71 -8.65 12.44
N LYS A 54 34.15 -7.48 12.15
CA LYS A 54 32.84 -7.02 12.68
C LYS A 54 31.69 -7.97 12.31
N MET A 55 31.68 -8.48 11.07
CA MET A 55 30.71 -9.47 10.59
C MET A 55 30.81 -10.82 11.31
N GLN A 56 32.03 -11.32 11.55
CA GLN A 56 32.27 -12.53 12.35
C GLN A 56 31.84 -12.33 13.80
N GLU A 57 32.19 -11.20 14.41
CA GLU A 57 31.85 -10.87 15.81
C GLU A 57 30.35 -10.73 15.99
N PHE A 58 29.65 -10.02 15.10
CA PHE A 58 28.19 -9.91 15.11
C PHE A 58 27.49 -11.28 15.08
N HIS A 59 28.00 -12.24 14.29
CA HIS A 59 27.46 -13.60 14.27
C HIS A 59 27.82 -14.39 15.53
N GLN A 60 29.06 -14.30 16.02
CA GLN A 60 29.47 -14.98 17.26
C GLN A 60 28.75 -14.45 18.50
N GLU A 61 28.44 -13.15 18.57
CA GLU A 61 27.66 -12.56 19.65
C GLU A 61 26.19 -12.93 19.58
N ASN A 62 25.58 -12.90 18.39
CA ASN A 62 24.17 -13.26 18.24
C ASN A 62 23.88 -14.78 18.26
N GLN A 63 24.91 -15.62 18.07
CA GLN A 63 24.84 -17.04 18.45
C GLN A 63 24.76 -17.20 19.99
N LYS A 64 25.47 -16.37 20.77
CA LYS A 64 25.44 -16.39 22.25
C LYS A 64 24.15 -15.78 22.83
N SER A 65 23.59 -14.75 22.19
CA SER A 65 22.34 -14.08 22.62
C SER A 65 21.06 -14.90 22.38
N GLY A 66 21.14 -15.98 21.62
CA GLY A 66 19.99 -16.84 21.26
C GLY A 66 19.14 -16.31 20.11
N LEU A 67 19.40 -15.12 19.58
CA LEU A 67 18.68 -14.53 18.43
C LEU A 67 18.97 -15.27 17.11
N ARG A 68 20.12 -15.96 17.03
CA ARG A 68 20.52 -16.90 15.96
C ARG A 68 20.27 -16.37 14.53
N PRO A 69 21.01 -15.36 14.07
CA PRO A 69 21.08 -15.04 12.66
C PRO A 69 21.52 -16.27 11.86
N ARG A 70 20.85 -16.47 10.73
CA ARG A 70 21.16 -17.47 9.72
C ARG A 70 21.49 -16.79 8.41
N THR A 71 22.42 -17.36 7.68
CA THR A 71 22.72 -16.97 6.31
C THR A 71 22.38 -18.16 5.43
N PHE A 72 21.58 -17.92 4.40
CA PHE A 72 21.36 -18.88 3.33
C PHE A 72 22.19 -18.45 2.12
N VAL A 73 22.86 -19.41 1.49
CA VAL A 73 23.69 -19.21 0.30
C VAL A 73 23.17 -20.08 -0.83
N ALA A 74 23.19 -19.54 -2.04
CA ALA A 74 22.87 -20.24 -3.27
C ALA A 74 24.17 -20.53 -4.03
N THR A 75 24.39 -21.79 -4.38
CA THR A 75 25.62 -22.26 -5.02
C THR A 75 25.27 -22.85 -6.39
N ALA A 76 25.97 -22.39 -7.44
CA ALA A 76 25.89 -22.96 -8.77
C ALA A 76 27.09 -23.88 -9.03
N ALA A 77 26.84 -25.07 -9.59
CA ALA A 77 27.83 -26.13 -9.77
C ALA A 77 29.02 -25.79 -10.69
N ASP A 78 28.94 -24.70 -11.44
CA ASP A 78 29.98 -24.17 -12.32
C ASP A 78 30.63 -22.87 -11.83
N SER A 79 29.98 -22.15 -10.91
CA SER A 79 30.30 -20.74 -10.57
C SER A 79 30.54 -20.47 -9.09
N GLY A 80 30.29 -21.43 -8.20
CA GLY A 80 30.42 -21.23 -6.74
C GLY A 80 29.20 -20.51 -6.15
N VAL A 81 29.41 -19.68 -5.12
CA VAL A 81 28.32 -18.96 -4.44
C VAL A 81 27.82 -17.80 -5.32
N VAL A 82 26.59 -17.92 -5.82
CA VAL A 82 25.95 -16.96 -6.75
C VAL A 82 24.90 -16.06 -6.08
N GLY A 83 24.67 -16.23 -4.77
CA GLY A 83 23.78 -15.35 -4.01
C GLY A 83 23.72 -15.71 -2.53
N SER A 84 23.22 -14.78 -1.72
CA SER A 84 23.02 -14.97 -0.28
C SER A 84 21.87 -14.14 0.27
N ILE A 85 21.32 -14.54 1.40
CA ILE A 85 20.41 -13.73 2.24
C ILE A 85 20.65 -14.01 3.72
N ASN A 86 20.47 -13.01 4.58
CA ASN A 86 20.56 -13.15 6.02
C ASN A 86 19.18 -13.00 6.68
N CYS A 87 18.93 -13.70 7.78
CA CYS A 87 17.71 -13.59 8.56
C CYS A 87 17.90 -13.89 10.05
N GLN A 88 17.05 -13.34 10.93
CA GLN A 88 17.02 -13.71 12.37
C GLN A 88 15.63 -13.56 12.98
N ILE A 89 15.44 -14.17 14.15
CA ILE A 89 14.34 -13.83 15.05
C ILE A 89 14.66 -12.46 15.66
N TRP A 90 13.83 -11.44 15.42
CA TRP A 90 14.12 -10.08 15.85
C TRP A 90 13.30 -9.67 17.06
N ALA A 91 13.99 -9.34 18.15
CA ALA A 91 13.39 -8.83 19.38
C ALA A 91 12.88 -7.37 19.27
N GLY A 92 12.71 -6.82 18.06
CA GLY A 92 12.12 -5.50 17.83
C GLY A 92 13.03 -4.34 18.27
N PRO A 93 12.57 -3.08 18.10
CA PRO A 93 13.28 -1.88 18.53
C PRO A 93 12.77 -1.33 19.88
N LEU A 94 11.79 -2.01 20.48
CA LEU A 94 10.99 -1.63 21.64
C LEU A 94 10.72 -2.87 22.49
N PRO A 95 10.47 -2.72 23.80
CA PRO A 95 10.17 -3.85 24.68
C PRO A 95 8.88 -4.55 24.23
N TRP A 96 8.90 -5.89 24.18
CA TRP A 96 7.73 -6.68 23.81
C TRP A 96 6.69 -6.67 24.92
N ILE A 97 5.64 -5.87 24.71
CA ILE A 97 4.49 -5.73 25.61
C ILE A 97 3.23 -6.45 25.10
N VAL A 98 3.33 -7.16 23.97
CA VAL A 98 2.28 -8.01 23.37
C VAL A 98 2.69 -9.47 23.54
N GLN A 99 1.73 -10.36 23.77
CA GLN A 99 2.00 -11.77 24.07
C GLN A 99 2.77 -12.49 22.92
N PRO A 100 3.82 -13.30 23.19
CA PRO A 100 4.71 -13.84 22.15
C PRO A 100 4.10 -14.87 21.18
N ASP A 101 2.95 -15.44 21.53
CA ASP A 101 2.11 -16.31 20.69
C ASP A 101 1.18 -15.50 19.77
N VAL A 102 0.82 -14.28 20.17
CA VAL A 102 0.08 -13.31 19.34
C VAL A 102 1.00 -12.62 18.34
N PHE A 103 2.26 -12.33 18.72
CA PHE A 103 3.18 -11.58 17.86
C PHE A 103 4.67 -11.95 18.10
N ARG A 104 5.34 -12.49 17.08
CA ARG A 104 6.79 -12.71 17.05
C ARG A 104 7.35 -12.21 15.71
N LEU A 105 8.34 -11.33 15.75
CA LEU A 105 9.00 -10.83 14.55
C LEU A 105 10.22 -11.67 14.17
N GLY A 106 10.34 -11.91 12.87
CA GLY A 106 11.63 -12.14 12.21
C GLY A 106 12.06 -10.91 11.40
N SER A 107 13.26 -10.98 10.84
CA SER A 107 13.74 -10.01 9.85
C SER A 107 14.64 -10.69 8.82
N VAL A 108 14.70 -10.12 7.61
CA VAL A 108 15.63 -10.52 6.53
C VAL A 108 16.38 -9.28 6.03
N TRP A 109 17.62 -9.43 5.58
CA TRP A 109 18.43 -8.36 4.99
C TRP A 109 19.61 -8.93 4.19
N GLY A 110 20.32 -8.08 3.46
CA GLY A 110 21.49 -8.49 2.68
C GLY A 110 21.16 -9.58 1.65
N LEU A 111 20.00 -9.47 0.99
CA LEU A 111 19.68 -10.29 -0.19
C LEU A 111 20.55 -9.79 -1.35
N HIS A 112 21.43 -10.66 -1.81
CA HIS A 112 22.28 -10.44 -2.97
C HIS A 112 22.19 -11.64 -3.91
N VAL A 113 22.21 -11.38 -5.21
CA VAL A 113 22.37 -12.39 -6.26
C VAL A 113 23.25 -11.76 -7.34
N ASP A 114 24.21 -12.53 -7.86
CA ASP A 114 25.02 -12.13 -9.01
C ASP A 114 24.15 -12.09 -10.27
N GLU A 115 24.07 -10.94 -10.95
CA GLU A 115 23.27 -10.75 -12.16
C GLU A 115 23.80 -11.54 -13.38
N THR A 116 25.01 -12.09 -13.30
CA THR A 116 25.56 -13.04 -14.27
C THR A 116 25.11 -14.48 -14.02
N ALA A 117 24.50 -14.77 -12.87
CA ALA A 117 24.01 -16.10 -12.52
C ALA A 117 22.90 -16.57 -13.47
N LYS A 118 22.77 -17.89 -13.60
CA LYS A 118 21.71 -18.49 -14.40
C LYS A 118 20.35 -18.33 -13.72
N GLU A 119 19.51 -17.47 -14.28
CA GLU A 119 18.15 -17.13 -13.79
C GLU A 119 18.17 -16.44 -12.40
N PRO A 120 18.74 -15.21 -12.27
CA PRO A 120 18.98 -14.58 -10.97
C PRO A 120 17.69 -14.38 -10.17
N GLU A 121 16.58 -14.05 -10.82
CA GLU A 121 15.27 -13.95 -10.18
C GLU A 121 14.76 -15.26 -9.56
N ALA A 122 15.19 -16.41 -10.07
CA ALA A 122 14.87 -17.69 -9.45
C ALA A 122 15.76 -17.97 -8.23
N VAL A 123 17.04 -17.56 -8.28
CA VAL A 123 17.96 -17.58 -7.13
C VAL A 123 17.42 -16.68 -6.00
N ARG A 124 16.98 -15.45 -6.30
CA ARG A 124 16.37 -14.52 -5.33
C ARG A 124 15.18 -15.17 -4.61
N ARG A 125 14.28 -15.82 -5.35
CA ARG A 125 13.08 -16.48 -4.78
C ARG A 125 13.41 -17.64 -3.85
N GLU A 126 14.32 -18.54 -4.23
CA GLU A 126 14.65 -19.71 -3.41
C GLU A 126 15.46 -19.33 -2.16
N LEU A 127 16.33 -18.31 -2.23
CA LEU A 127 16.96 -17.70 -1.05
C LEU A 127 15.92 -17.13 -0.07
N LEU A 128 15.01 -16.29 -0.57
CA LEU A 128 13.95 -15.69 0.25
C LEU A 128 13.04 -16.75 0.91
N LYS A 129 12.69 -17.78 0.16
CA LYS A 129 11.90 -18.92 0.63
C LYS A 129 12.60 -19.68 1.76
N ALA A 130 13.89 -20.01 1.61
CA ALA A 130 14.67 -20.67 2.66
C ALA A 130 14.71 -19.83 3.96
N ALA A 131 14.94 -18.52 3.83
CA ALA A 131 14.93 -17.59 4.97
C ALA A 131 13.53 -17.51 5.65
N LEU A 132 12.45 -17.38 4.87
CA LEU A 132 11.08 -17.29 5.41
C LEU A 132 10.62 -18.62 6.03
N ASP A 133 10.99 -19.77 5.46
CA ASP A 133 10.69 -21.09 6.01
C ASP A 133 11.43 -21.32 7.34
N HIS A 134 12.68 -20.85 7.47
CA HIS A 134 13.38 -20.85 8.75
C HIS A 134 12.65 -19.99 9.80
N LEU A 135 12.27 -18.76 9.45
CA LEU A 135 11.56 -17.87 10.37
C LEU A 135 10.17 -18.41 10.75
N ARG A 136 9.50 -19.13 9.85
CA ARG A 136 8.26 -19.87 10.15
C ARG A 136 8.49 -21.00 11.15
N SER A 137 9.60 -21.76 11.00
CA SER A 137 9.98 -22.80 11.97
C SER A 137 10.27 -22.24 13.37
N ALA A 138 10.80 -21.01 13.43
CA ALA A 138 10.98 -20.22 14.64
C ALA A 138 9.68 -19.57 15.18
N GLN A 139 8.51 -19.91 14.63
CA GLN A 139 7.19 -19.38 14.97
C GLN A 139 7.05 -17.85 14.80
N CYS A 140 7.83 -17.22 13.91
CA CYS A 140 7.60 -15.81 13.58
C CYS A 140 6.22 -15.67 12.90
N SER A 141 5.40 -14.71 13.35
CA SER A 141 4.11 -14.41 12.73
C SER A 141 4.27 -13.37 11.61
N LYS A 142 5.21 -12.44 11.74
CA LYS A 142 5.58 -11.46 10.72
C LYS A 142 7.08 -11.34 10.54
N VAL A 143 7.50 -10.84 9.38
CA VAL A 143 8.89 -10.51 9.04
C VAL A 143 8.97 -9.08 8.53
N VAL A 144 9.92 -8.30 9.02
CA VAL A 144 10.16 -6.91 8.62
C VAL A 144 11.53 -6.79 7.98
N THR A 145 11.65 -6.01 6.90
CA THR A 145 12.93 -5.68 6.27
C THR A 145 12.97 -4.21 5.84
N LEU A 146 14.18 -3.69 5.62
CA LEU A 146 14.45 -2.35 5.13
C LEU A 146 15.28 -2.49 3.85
N ALA A 147 14.67 -2.20 2.71
CA ALA A 147 15.38 -2.13 1.44
C ALA A 147 16.07 -0.76 1.32
N PHE A 148 17.35 -0.74 0.97
CA PHE A 148 18.12 0.49 0.89
C PHE A 148 17.98 1.16 -0.48
N THR A 149 17.95 0.38 -1.57
CA THR A 149 17.64 0.89 -2.91
C THR A 149 16.18 0.59 -3.29
N LYS A 150 15.68 1.27 -4.34
CA LYS A 150 14.42 0.91 -5.01
C LYS A 150 14.50 -0.51 -5.58
N ASN A 151 15.63 -0.89 -6.18
CA ASN A 151 15.80 -2.19 -6.82
C ASN A 151 15.71 -3.35 -5.81
N ASP A 152 16.29 -3.20 -4.61
CA ASP A 152 16.15 -4.21 -3.55
C ASP A 152 14.69 -4.37 -3.12
N ARG A 153 13.95 -3.25 -3.01
CA ARG A 153 12.54 -3.22 -2.64
C ARG A 153 11.68 -3.92 -3.68
N ASP A 154 11.88 -3.55 -4.94
CA ASP A 154 11.08 -4.05 -6.05
C ASP A 154 11.36 -5.55 -6.26
N ALA A 155 12.63 -5.99 -6.18
CA ALA A 155 12.99 -7.42 -6.20
C ALA A 155 12.38 -8.23 -5.04
N LEU A 156 12.29 -7.66 -3.82
CA LEU A 156 11.63 -8.30 -2.68
C LEU A 156 10.10 -8.46 -2.88
N ILE A 157 9.48 -7.59 -3.67
CA ILE A 157 8.06 -7.64 -4.05
C ILE A 157 7.85 -8.62 -5.22
N GLU A 158 8.65 -8.50 -6.29
CA GLU A 158 8.56 -9.29 -7.52
C GLU A 158 8.91 -10.78 -7.30
N ALA A 159 9.73 -11.08 -6.28
CA ALA A 159 9.91 -12.44 -5.79
C ALA A 159 8.60 -13.14 -5.38
N ASN A 160 7.50 -12.39 -5.17
CA ASN A 160 6.14 -12.89 -4.94
C ASN A 160 6.00 -13.79 -3.69
N VAL A 161 6.90 -13.61 -2.71
CA VAL A 161 6.89 -14.30 -1.40
C VAL A 161 6.03 -13.59 -0.34
N GLY A 162 5.30 -12.53 -0.72
CA GLY A 162 4.32 -11.87 0.13
C GLY A 162 4.80 -10.62 0.89
N PHE A 163 5.97 -10.07 0.57
CA PHE A 163 6.36 -8.75 1.07
C PHE A 163 5.47 -7.63 0.50
N GLN A 164 5.11 -6.68 1.37
CA GLN A 164 4.29 -5.51 1.05
C GLN A 164 4.87 -4.27 1.75
N SER A 165 4.61 -3.07 1.22
CA SER A 165 5.01 -1.79 1.82
C SER A 165 4.55 -1.69 3.28
N ALA A 166 5.48 -1.56 4.22
CA ALA A 166 5.17 -1.39 5.63
C ALA A 166 4.77 0.07 5.91
N ASN A 167 3.88 0.29 6.88
CA ASN A 167 3.50 1.62 7.34
C ASN A 167 4.57 2.22 8.29
N MET A 168 5.79 2.36 7.77
CA MET A 168 6.87 3.14 8.39
C MET A 168 7.20 4.34 7.51
N LEU A 169 7.34 5.50 8.16
CA LEU A 169 7.79 6.72 7.52
C LEU A 169 9.25 7.01 7.89
N THR A 170 9.95 7.71 7.00
CA THR A 170 11.28 8.28 7.22
C THR A 170 11.30 9.78 7.02
N LEU A 171 12.11 10.47 7.83
CA LEU A 171 12.59 11.82 7.61
C LEU A 171 14.12 11.79 7.57
N ASP A 172 14.72 12.36 6.52
CA ASP A 172 16.16 12.64 6.42
C ASP A 172 16.48 13.93 7.19
N LEU A 173 17.34 13.83 8.20
CA LEU A 173 17.69 14.95 9.07
C LEU A 173 18.81 15.84 8.50
N GLN A 174 19.51 15.43 7.44
CA GLN A 174 20.41 16.32 6.69
C GLN A 174 19.62 17.45 6.00
N SER A 175 18.34 17.18 5.68
CA SER A 175 17.40 18.14 5.09
C SER A 175 16.60 18.97 6.12
N PHE A 176 16.77 18.71 7.42
CA PHE A 176 15.98 19.33 8.48
C PHE A 176 16.66 20.60 9.02
N GLU A 177 16.24 21.76 8.49
CA GLU A 177 16.58 23.07 9.08
C GLU A 177 16.10 23.15 10.54
N GLU A 178 16.87 23.80 11.42
CA GLU A 178 16.58 23.88 12.87
C GLU A 178 15.38 24.81 13.15
N VAL A 179 14.16 24.30 12.95
CA VAL A 179 12.94 25.12 13.09
C VAL A 179 12.62 25.40 14.56
N GLU A 180 12.83 26.64 14.98
CA GLU A 180 12.58 27.17 16.34
C GLU A 180 11.32 26.58 17.02
N THR A 181 11.49 26.07 18.23
CA THR A 181 10.48 25.31 18.98
C THR A 181 9.56 26.21 19.79
N THR A 182 8.80 27.06 19.09
CA THR A 182 7.69 27.81 19.69
C THR A 182 6.65 26.84 20.27
N ALA A 183 6.58 26.77 21.60
CA ALA A 183 5.53 26.06 22.30
C ALA A 183 4.16 26.73 22.08
N PRO A 184 3.03 25.99 22.07
CA PRO A 184 1.70 26.61 21.98
C PRO A 184 1.39 27.42 23.25
N GLU A 185 0.53 28.44 23.13
CA GLU A 185 0.21 29.47 24.16
C GLU A 185 -0.43 28.95 25.49
N SER A 186 -0.45 27.64 25.72
CA SER A 186 -0.95 27.03 26.97
C SER A 186 -0.29 25.67 27.27
N TYR A 187 0.85 25.36 26.64
CA TYR A 187 1.53 24.08 26.81
C TYR A 187 3.06 24.20 26.92
N THR A 188 3.60 24.02 28.13
CA THR A 188 5.05 23.84 28.34
C THR A 188 5.52 22.45 27.87
N CYS A 189 6.28 22.40 26.77
CA CYS A 189 6.94 21.19 26.26
C CYS A 189 8.38 21.10 26.81
N ILE A 190 8.76 19.99 27.47
CA ILE A 190 10.08 19.81 28.10
C ILE A 190 10.68 18.40 27.89
N PRO A 191 12.00 18.22 28.01
CA PRO A 191 12.60 16.91 28.22
C PRO A 191 12.07 16.28 29.51
N GLY A 192 11.77 14.98 29.47
CA GLY A 192 11.41 14.19 30.65
C GLY A 192 12.61 13.45 31.24
N ASP A 193 12.74 13.47 32.56
CA ASP A 193 13.62 12.58 33.33
C ASP A 193 12.92 11.24 33.66
N GLU A 194 13.52 10.45 34.55
CA GLU A 194 13.00 9.14 35.00
C GLU A 194 11.67 9.21 35.78
N SER A 195 11.29 10.37 36.34
CA SER A 195 10.02 10.53 37.06
C SER A 195 8.79 10.41 36.15
N TYR A 196 8.97 10.55 34.83
CA TYR A 196 7.90 10.43 33.84
C TYR A 196 7.70 9.01 33.30
N ASP A 197 8.55 8.03 33.63
CA ASP A 197 8.55 6.71 32.98
C ASP A 197 7.26 5.90 33.16
N ALA A 198 6.66 5.95 34.36
CA ALA A 198 5.36 5.32 34.62
C ALA A 198 4.25 5.93 33.74
N MET A 199 4.30 7.25 33.51
CA MET A 199 3.38 7.95 32.62
C MET A 199 3.66 7.65 31.14
N VAL A 200 4.93 7.47 30.74
CA VAL A 200 5.27 7.00 29.37
C VAL A 200 4.68 5.62 29.12
N CYS A 201 4.80 4.69 30.08
CA CYS A 201 4.19 3.36 30.00
C CYS A 201 2.67 3.44 29.87
N GLU A 202 2.00 4.26 30.69
CA GLU A 202 0.54 4.43 30.64
C GLU A 202 0.07 5.12 29.34
N ASN A 203 0.77 6.14 28.87
CA ASN A 203 0.46 6.78 27.58
C ASN A 203 0.67 5.83 26.40
N TRP A 204 1.66 4.93 26.48
CA TRP A 204 1.87 3.89 25.47
C TRP A 204 0.80 2.79 25.53
N ARG A 205 0.34 2.43 26.73
CA ARG A 205 -0.83 1.54 26.96
C ARG A 205 -2.09 2.13 26.32
N LYS A 206 -2.37 3.41 26.57
CA LYS A 206 -3.47 4.16 25.93
C LYS A 206 -3.31 4.26 24.41
N MET A 207 -2.09 4.48 23.90
CA MET A 207 -1.80 4.53 22.45
C MET A 207 -2.17 3.21 21.76
N TRP A 208 -1.90 2.05 22.37
CA TRP A 208 -2.29 0.75 21.83
C TRP A 208 -3.81 0.51 21.87
N GLN A 209 -4.47 0.98 22.92
CA GLN A 209 -5.94 0.93 23.04
C GLN A 209 -6.64 1.82 22.00
N ASP A 210 -6.11 3.04 21.76
CA ASP A 210 -6.58 3.97 20.74
C ASP A 210 -6.50 3.40 19.30
N VAL A 211 -5.58 2.47 19.02
CA VAL A 211 -5.49 1.74 17.74
C VAL A 211 -6.17 0.36 17.76
N GLY A 212 -6.99 0.09 18.79
CA GLY A 212 -7.87 -1.08 18.84
C GLY A 212 -7.26 -2.36 19.40
N ILE A 213 -6.08 -2.32 20.02
CA ILE A 213 -5.54 -3.48 20.75
C ILE A 213 -6.21 -3.56 22.12
N PRO A 214 -6.95 -4.65 22.45
CA PRO A 214 -7.61 -4.78 23.74
C PRO A 214 -6.58 -5.02 24.84
N ALA A 215 -6.84 -4.52 26.05
CA ALA A 215 -5.91 -4.63 27.19
C ALA A 215 -5.47 -6.09 27.47
N LYS A 216 -6.35 -7.08 27.26
CA LYS A 216 -6.05 -8.51 27.43
C LYS A 216 -5.09 -9.13 26.41
N ALA A 217 -4.65 -8.38 25.40
CA ALA A 217 -3.59 -8.80 24.46
C ALA A 217 -2.20 -8.23 24.83
N LEU A 218 -2.14 -7.36 25.84
CA LEU A 218 -0.89 -6.88 26.44
C LEU A 218 -0.45 -7.87 27.53
N ILE A 219 0.86 -8.00 27.74
CA ILE A 219 1.39 -8.85 28.82
C ILE A 219 1.14 -8.22 30.20
N SER A 220 0.98 -9.04 31.24
CA SER A 220 0.80 -8.58 32.63
C SER A 220 2.00 -7.77 33.13
N GLU A 221 3.19 -8.11 32.65
CA GLU A 221 4.48 -7.55 33.03
C GLU A 221 4.82 -6.28 32.22
N MET A 222 3.87 -5.74 31.42
CA MET A 222 4.10 -4.64 30.48
C MET A 222 4.83 -3.46 31.13
N GLU A 223 4.49 -3.14 32.37
CA GLU A 223 5.06 -2.02 33.10
C GLU A 223 6.52 -2.30 33.50
N GLU A 224 6.80 -3.43 34.15
CA GLU A 224 8.15 -3.85 34.52
C GLU A 224 9.07 -3.95 33.29
N VAL A 225 8.58 -4.58 32.22
CA VAL A 225 9.31 -4.77 30.96
C VAL A 225 9.57 -3.43 30.25
N THR A 226 8.62 -2.48 30.31
CA THR A 226 8.81 -1.12 29.78
C THR A 226 9.81 -0.32 30.61
N LEU A 227 9.65 -0.28 31.95
CA LEU A 227 10.54 0.47 32.85
C LEU A 227 11.98 -0.07 32.80
N SER A 228 12.15 -1.41 32.75
CA SER A 228 13.45 -2.06 32.60
C SER A 228 14.13 -1.69 31.28
N PHE A 229 13.37 -1.59 30.18
CA PHE A 229 13.89 -1.09 28.91
C PHE A 229 14.23 0.40 28.96
N LEU A 230 13.35 1.26 29.51
CA LEU A 230 13.57 2.72 29.58
C LEU A 230 14.86 3.07 30.33
N LYS A 231 15.19 2.29 31.37
CA LYS A 231 16.50 2.38 32.05
C LYS A 231 17.66 2.03 31.11
N GLN A 232 17.65 0.83 30.52
CA GLN A 232 18.71 0.36 29.61
C GLN A 232 18.87 1.24 28.35
N ALA A 233 17.77 1.83 27.87
CA ALA A 233 17.73 2.68 26.70
C ALA A 233 18.41 4.04 26.94
N ARG A 234 18.36 4.59 28.16
CA ARG A 234 19.15 5.78 28.52
C ARG A 234 20.65 5.49 28.46
N ASP A 235 21.07 4.39 29.09
CA ASP A 235 22.48 3.99 29.18
C ASP A 235 23.11 3.65 27.82
N ARG A 236 22.34 3.03 26.90
CA ARG A 236 22.86 2.46 25.65
C ARG A 236 22.39 3.14 24.38
N LEU A 237 21.10 3.50 24.30
CA LEU A 237 20.45 3.92 23.06
C LEU A 237 20.38 5.45 22.91
N ARG A 238 20.97 6.20 23.85
CA ARG A 238 20.89 7.67 23.92
C ARG A 238 19.43 8.16 23.94
N TYR A 239 18.59 7.43 24.66
CA TYR A 239 17.14 7.64 24.77
C TYR A 239 16.77 8.97 25.43
N GLN A 240 15.68 9.59 24.96
CA GLN A 240 15.07 10.76 25.58
C GLN A 240 13.54 10.74 25.44
N THR A 241 12.85 10.98 26.56
CA THR A 241 11.42 11.31 26.59
C THR A 241 11.24 12.81 26.41
N PHE A 242 10.19 13.25 25.71
CA PHE A 242 9.67 14.61 25.84
C PHE A 242 8.21 14.58 26.27
N VAL A 243 7.83 15.52 27.13
CA VAL A 243 6.49 15.61 27.75
C VAL A 243 5.92 17.01 27.59
N ALA A 244 4.60 17.12 27.43
CA ALA A 244 3.94 18.42 27.40
C ALA A 244 2.94 18.54 28.55
N ARG A 245 3.08 19.64 29.30
CA ARG A 245 2.24 20.01 30.42
C ARG A 245 1.19 21.02 29.98
N ASP A 246 -0.04 20.91 30.46
CA ASP A 246 -1.03 21.99 30.32
C ASP A 246 -0.72 23.06 31.38
N ASP A 247 -0.51 24.31 30.94
CA ASP A 247 -0.06 25.37 31.84
C ASP A 247 -1.15 25.83 32.83
N ALA A 248 -2.42 25.51 32.57
CA ALA A 248 -3.54 25.87 33.43
C ALA A 248 -3.82 24.85 34.55
N THR A 249 -3.55 23.55 34.31
CA THR A 249 -3.71 22.48 35.33
C THR A 249 -2.39 22.03 35.94
N ASN A 250 -1.25 22.33 35.29
CA ASN A 250 0.08 21.79 35.59
C ASN A 250 0.15 20.23 35.49
N GLU A 251 -0.83 19.59 34.84
CA GLU A 251 -0.82 18.16 34.54
C GLU A 251 -0.10 17.87 33.22
N VAL A 252 0.50 16.69 33.09
CA VAL A 252 1.15 16.26 31.84
C VAL A 252 0.15 15.49 30.97
N VAL A 253 -0.10 16.02 29.77
CA VAL A 253 -1.20 15.61 28.89
C VAL A 253 -0.72 14.92 27.62
N ALA A 254 0.59 14.83 27.41
CA ALA A 254 1.19 14.21 26.23
C ALA A 254 2.65 13.76 26.46
N SER A 255 3.08 12.79 25.67
CA SER A 255 4.46 12.30 25.64
C SER A 255 4.90 11.89 24.23
N VAL A 256 6.21 11.86 24.03
CA VAL A 256 6.91 11.16 22.94
C VAL A 256 8.17 10.54 23.50
N SER A 257 8.59 9.41 22.93
CA SER A 257 9.83 8.72 23.23
C SER A 257 10.70 8.60 21.99
N CYS A 258 12.01 8.77 22.13
CA CYS A 258 12.96 8.62 21.03
C CYS A 258 14.31 8.04 21.45
N GLN A 259 14.95 7.29 20.55
CA GLN A 259 16.31 6.78 20.73
C GLN A 259 16.99 6.49 19.39
N VAL A 260 18.26 6.11 19.43
CA VAL A 260 18.97 5.49 18.31
C VAL A 260 18.40 4.09 18.02
N TRP A 261 18.24 3.76 16.74
CA TRP A 261 17.72 2.48 16.28
C TRP A 261 18.86 1.47 16.06
N GLU A 262 19.02 0.50 16.97
CA GLU A 262 19.93 -0.65 16.75
C GLU A 262 19.41 -1.59 15.65
N GLY A 263 18.09 -1.62 15.41
CA GLY A 263 17.47 -2.32 14.27
C GLY A 263 17.60 -3.86 14.30
N PRO A 264 17.25 -4.52 13.17
CA PRO A 264 17.57 -5.94 12.95
C PRO A 264 18.90 -6.13 12.20
N MET A 265 19.21 -5.23 11.25
CA MET A 265 20.45 -5.25 10.50
C MET A 265 21.54 -4.49 11.28
N PRO A 266 22.79 -4.95 11.32
CA PRO A 266 23.92 -4.24 11.92
C PRO A 266 24.33 -2.97 11.15
N THR A 267 23.46 -1.96 11.20
CA THR A 267 23.66 -0.60 10.66
C THR A 267 24.89 0.08 11.27
N ASN A 268 25.17 -0.21 12.55
CA ASN A 268 26.29 0.28 13.33
C ASN A 268 27.69 -0.11 12.78
N MET A 269 27.79 -1.06 11.86
CA MET A 269 29.05 -1.39 11.19
C MET A 269 29.36 -0.46 10.00
N ILE A 270 28.35 0.24 9.48
CA ILE A 270 28.50 1.17 8.35
C ILE A 270 28.97 2.53 8.91
N SER A 271 30.18 2.95 8.54
CA SER A 271 30.80 4.16 9.09
C SER A 271 29.94 5.41 8.84
N LYS A 272 29.65 6.16 9.92
CA LYS A 272 28.77 7.34 9.97
C LYS A 272 27.28 7.09 9.66
N PHE A 273 26.85 5.86 9.43
CA PHE A 273 25.43 5.55 9.24
C PHE A 273 24.78 5.23 10.59
N GLN A 274 23.81 6.06 10.96
CA GLN A 274 23.01 5.88 12.17
C GLN A 274 21.60 6.40 11.92
N LEU A 275 20.61 5.61 12.36
CA LEU A 275 19.20 5.91 12.26
C LEU A 275 18.62 6.14 13.66
N GLY A 276 17.59 6.98 13.75
CA GLY A 276 16.80 7.17 14.97
C GLY A 276 15.44 6.51 14.87
N THR A 277 14.76 6.36 16.00
CA THR A 277 13.36 5.92 16.04
C THR A 277 12.53 6.70 17.05
N ILE A 278 11.25 6.91 16.74
CA ILE A 278 10.29 7.63 17.57
C ILE A 278 9.06 6.75 17.83
N TRP A 279 8.59 6.73 19.07
CA TRP A 279 7.49 5.88 19.56
C TRP A 279 6.77 6.53 20.76
N ALA A 280 5.72 5.86 21.27
CA ALA A 280 4.85 6.35 22.35
C ALA A 280 4.36 7.80 22.16
N VAL A 281 4.15 8.22 20.91
CA VAL A 281 3.58 9.52 20.56
C VAL A 281 2.12 9.53 20.98
N TYR A 282 1.82 10.17 22.09
CA TYR A 282 0.47 10.24 22.64
C TYR A 282 0.14 11.66 23.09
N VAL A 283 -1.10 12.07 22.85
CA VAL A 283 -1.71 13.28 23.41
C VAL A 283 -3.09 12.86 23.91
N ASP A 284 -3.48 13.27 25.11
CA ASP A 284 -4.81 13.03 25.65
C ASP A 284 -5.90 13.54 24.69
N PRO A 285 -6.98 12.78 24.43
CA PRO A 285 -8.06 13.16 23.52
C PRO A 285 -8.57 14.59 23.66
N SER A 286 -8.67 15.13 24.88
CA SER A 286 -9.17 16.47 25.15
C SER A 286 -8.17 17.60 24.82
N HIS A 287 -6.87 17.30 24.78
CA HIS A 287 -5.79 18.23 24.43
C HIS A 287 -5.32 18.10 22.96
N ARG A 288 -5.89 17.17 22.19
CA ARG A 288 -5.58 16.98 20.76
C ARG A 288 -5.89 18.23 19.93
N ARG A 289 -5.24 18.33 18.77
CA ARG A 289 -5.35 19.42 17.76
C ARG A 289 -4.77 20.78 18.19
N ARG A 290 -4.31 20.96 19.44
CA ARG A 290 -3.72 22.20 19.99
C ARG A 290 -2.20 22.38 19.72
N GLY A 291 -1.66 21.80 18.64
CA GLY A 291 -0.22 21.88 18.30
C GLY A 291 0.73 20.99 19.14
N VAL A 292 0.32 20.51 20.32
CA VAL A 292 1.12 19.73 21.29
C VAL A 292 1.98 18.62 20.65
N ALA A 293 1.41 17.74 19.82
CA ALA A 293 2.15 16.67 19.17
C ALA A 293 3.28 17.19 18.25
N THR A 294 3.07 18.32 17.57
CA THR A 294 4.09 18.93 16.70
C THR A 294 5.22 19.56 17.52
N CYS A 295 4.91 20.15 18.67
CA CYS A 295 5.92 20.65 19.64
C CYS A 295 6.83 19.51 20.11
N LEU A 296 6.23 18.41 20.57
CA LEU A 296 6.94 17.23 21.07
C LEU A 296 7.78 16.54 19.99
N MET A 297 7.23 16.37 18.78
CA MET A 297 7.98 15.77 17.67
C MET A 297 9.18 16.61 17.26
N LYS A 298 9.10 17.95 17.25
CA LYS A 298 10.28 18.81 16.97
C LYS A 298 11.41 18.57 17.97
N LEU A 299 11.10 18.53 19.27
CA LEU A 299 12.09 18.29 20.32
C LEU A 299 12.77 16.92 20.17
N ALA A 300 11.98 15.88 19.83
CA ALA A 300 12.51 14.55 19.53
C ALA A 300 13.43 14.55 18.29
N LEU A 301 13.09 15.28 17.22
CA LEU A 301 13.95 15.41 16.04
C LEU A 301 15.27 16.14 16.35
N GLN A 302 15.22 17.27 17.07
CA GLN A 302 16.41 18.01 17.52
C GLN A 302 17.34 17.14 18.38
N HIS A 303 16.79 16.31 19.27
CA HIS A 303 17.58 15.36 20.05
C HIS A 303 18.23 14.28 19.17
N LEU A 304 17.48 13.68 18.25
CA LEU A 304 17.99 12.64 17.36
C LEU A 304 19.09 13.18 16.42
N GLN A 305 18.95 14.40 15.91
CA GLN A 305 20.00 15.11 15.17
C GLN A 305 21.25 15.31 16.05
N LYS A 306 21.08 15.84 17.27
CA LYS A 306 22.18 16.05 18.24
C LYS A 306 22.93 14.76 18.64
N VAL A 307 22.28 13.58 18.59
CA VAL A 307 22.95 12.29 18.85
C VAL A 307 23.44 11.57 17.60
N GLY A 308 23.37 12.22 16.42
CA GLY A 308 23.97 11.77 15.16
C GLY A 308 23.08 10.85 14.30
N CYS A 309 21.75 10.90 14.44
CA CYS A 309 20.80 10.11 13.62
C CYS A 309 20.52 10.74 12.25
N ASP A 310 21.49 11.43 11.65
CA ASP A 310 21.30 12.33 10.52
C ASP A 310 20.72 11.62 9.27
N ASN A 311 20.99 10.32 9.13
CA ASN A 311 20.68 9.51 7.96
C ASN A 311 19.21 9.02 7.90
N GLY A 312 18.40 9.24 8.94
CA GLY A 312 16.98 8.89 8.88
C GLY A 312 16.30 8.58 10.22
N ILE A 313 15.07 9.07 10.40
CA ILE A 313 14.22 8.78 11.57
C ILE A 313 13.07 7.85 11.19
N LEU A 314 13.01 6.66 11.80
CA LEU A 314 11.97 5.66 11.58
C LEU A 314 10.81 5.82 12.57
N ILE A 315 9.58 5.94 12.05
CA ILE A 315 8.36 5.93 12.85
C ILE A 315 7.27 5.05 12.22
N ALA A 316 6.66 4.18 13.03
CA ALA A 316 5.46 3.44 12.65
C ALA A 316 4.23 4.34 12.86
N ALA A 317 3.50 4.66 11.79
CA ALA A 317 2.45 5.67 11.85
C ALA A 317 1.06 5.08 12.11
N SER A 318 0.38 5.52 13.18
CA SER A 318 -1.07 5.34 13.29
C SER A 318 -1.79 6.31 12.34
N GLU A 319 -3.00 5.96 11.88
CA GLU A 319 -3.81 6.80 10.97
C GLU A 319 -4.03 8.21 11.55
N GLY A 320 -4.26 8.32 12.86
CA GLY A 320 -4.40 9.60 13.57
C GLY A 320 -3.08 10.39 13.71
N GLY A 321 -1.93 9.70 13.74
CA GLY A 321 -0.60 10.30 13.88
C GLY A 321 0.04 10.73 12.55
N GLN A 322 -0.18 9.98 11.46
CA GLN A 322 0.44 10.18 10.14
C GLN A 322 0.45 11.65 9.69
N ARG A 323 -0.69 12.34 9.82
CA ARG A 323 -0.87 13.74 9.38
C ARG A 323 -0.08 14.77 10.21
N VAL A 324 0.51 14.38 11.33
CA VAL A 324 1.50 15.19 12.08
C VAL A 324 2.89 15.00 11.48
N TYR A 325 3.25 13.75 11.15
CA TYR A 325 4.57 13.39 10.63
C TYR A 325 4.76 13.92 9.19
N GLU A 326 3.76 13.77 8.31
CA GLU A 326 3.77 14.34 6.95
C GLU A 326 4.08 15.86 6.94
N ARG A 327 3.57 16.59 7.94
CA ARG A 327 3.80 18.05 8.10
C ARG A 327 5.20 18.41 8.58
N LEU A 328 5.93 17.44 9.14
CA LEU A 328 7.32 17.56 9.58
C LEU A 328 8.28 16.98 8.53
N GLY A 329 7.81 16.71 7.31
CA GLY A 329 8.62 16.23 6.19
C GLY A 329 8.77 14.71 6.10
N PHE A 330 8.20 13.93 7.03
CA PHE A 330 8.24 12.46 6.95
C PHE A 330 7.50 11.95 5.70
N ARG A 331 8.09 10.95 5.02
CA ARG A 331 7.55 10.32 3.81
C ARG A 331 7.52 8.79 3.96
N PRO A 332 6.67 8.05 3.22
CA PRO A 332 6.71 6.58 3.21
C PRO A 332 8.09 6.04 2.80
N ASN A 333 8.58 5.03 3.51
CA ASN A 333 9.90 4.45 3.29
C ASN A 333 9.86 3.13 2.48
N ASN A 334 11.02 2.66 2.01
CA ASN A 334 11.28 1.34 1.44
C ASN A 334 11.28 0.21 2.48
N ALA A 335 10.59 0.39 3.61
CA ALA A 335 10.38 -0.67 4.59
C ALA A 335 9.31 -1.65 4.10
N LEU A 336 9.55 -2.95 4.24
CA LEU A 336 8.64 -4.01 3.80
C LEU A 336 8.27 -4.94 4.96
N VAL A 337 7.06 -5.50 4.91
CA VAL A 337 6.54 -6.49 5.86
C VAL A 337 5.91 -7.68 5.15
N CYS A 338 6.10 -8.88 5.71
CA CYS A 338 5.52 -10.14 5.24
C CYS A 338 4.84 -10.86 6.42
N ASP A 339 3.66 -11.44 6.20
CA ASP A 339 2.96 -12.31 7.15
C ASP A 339 3.37 -13.77 6.91
N VAL A 340 3.99 -14.42 7.91
CA VAL A 340 4.69 -15.70 7.72
C VAL A 340 3.88 -16.91 8.18
N ASN A 341 2.92 -16.73 9.09
CA ASN A 341 1.98 -17.75 9.55
C ASN A 341 0.52 -17.31 9.32
N PRO A 342 -0.11 -17.68 8.18
CA PRO A 342 -1.50 -17.31 7.88
C PRO A 342 -2.58 -18.07 8.67
N ALA A 343 -2.22 -19.04 9.51
CA ALA A 343 -3.14 -20.01 10.10
C ALA A 343 -2.94 -20.16 11.62
N ALA A 344 -3.58 -19.27 12.39
CA ALA A 344 -3.82 -19.43 13.83
C ALA A 344 -5.19 -18.80 14.16
N GLU A 345 -6.22 -19.63 14.28
CA GLU A 345 -7.58 -19.17 14.54
C GLU A 345 -7.71 -18.65 15.98
N LYS A 346 -8.29 -17.45 16.16
CA LYS A 346 -8.47 -16.88 17.50
C LYS A 346 -9.64 -17.55 18.22
N SER A 347 -9.29 -18.31 19.27
CA SER A 347 -10.21 -18.79 20.30
C SER A 347 -11.15 -17.68 20.80
N THR A 348 -12.45 -17.98 20.87
CA THR A 348 -13.49 -17.04 21.30
C THR A 348 -13.58 -16.95 22.81
N ALA A 349 -12.76 -16.09 23.41
CA ALA A 349 -12.91 -15.67 24.80
C ALA A 349 -13.94 -14.53 24.92
N GLU A 350 -15.19 -14.91 25.19
CA GLU A 350 -16.32 -14.00 25.44
C GLU A 350 -16.05 -13.06 26.64
N GLU A 351 -16.62 -11.85 26.60
CA GLU A 351 -16.70 -10.95 27.75
C GLU A 351 -18.12 -10.36 27.86
N PRO A 352 -18.63 -10.12 29.09
CA PRO A 352 -20.06 -9.95 29.33
C PRO A 352 -20.58 -8.55 28.95
N ALA A 353 -21.78 -8.52 28.38
CA ALA A 353 -22.51 -7.28 28.10
C ALA A 353 -22.88 -6.55 29.41
N LYS A 354 -22.58 -5.24 29.47
CA LYS A 354 -23.08 -4.35 30.52
C LYS A 354 -24.41 -3.72 30.11
N GLU A 355 -25.38 -3.80 31.02
CA GLU A 355 -26.77 -3.41 30.79
C GLU A 355 -26.94 -1.91 30.45
N ARG A 356 -27.91 -1.62 29.58
CA ARG A 356 -28.66 -0.35 29.60
C ARG A 356 -30.15 -0.70 29.65
N ARG A 357 -30.93 0.11 30.39
CA ARG A 357 -32.26 -0.28 30.89
C ARG A 357 -33.37 -0.22 29.83
N HIS A 358 -34.41 -1.02 30.07
CA HIS A 358 -35.60 -1.21 29.23
C HIS A 358 -36.47 0.05 29.08
N VAL A 359 -37.02 0.19 27.86
CA VAL A 359 -38.41 0.56 27.49
C VAL A 359 -38.60 -0.09 26.09
N GLU A 360 -39.18 -1.28 25.86
CA GLU A 360 -40.60 -1.73 25.98
C GLU A 360 -41.60 -0.82 25.23
N GLU A 361 -42.40 -1.24 24.25
CA GLU A 361 -42.52 -2.48 23.43
C GLU A 361 -42.84 -2.03 21.96
N GLU A 362 -42.96 -2.82 20.89
CA GLU A 362 -42.93 -4.25 20.53
C GLU A 362 -42.43 -4.29 19.04
N LYS A 363 -41.99 -5.32 18.31
CA LYS A 363 -42.24 -6.79 18.22
C LYS A 363 -41.00 -7.56 17.74
N LYS A 364 -41.13 -8.89 17.62
CA LYS A 364 -40.27 -9.79 16.81
C LYS A 364 -41.03 -10.15 15.52
N GLN A 365 -40.46 -10.51 14.36
CA GLN A 365 -39.51 -11.56 13.97
C GLN A 365 -39.10 -11.23 12.50
N GLU A 366 -37.96 -11.56 11.88
CA GLU A 366 -36.84 -12.48 12.16
C GLU A 366 -35.54 -11.86 11.60
N ASP A 367 -34.38 -11.95 12.29
CA ASP A 367 -33.04 -11.99 11.66
C ASP A 367 -31.97 -12.44 12.67
N THR A 368 -31.03 -13.31 12.26
CA THR A 368 -29.84 -13.73 13.04
C THR A 368 -28.69 -14.24 12.15
N SER A 369 -27.88 -13.36 11.54
CA SER A 369 -26.51 -13.74 11.09
C SER A 369 -25.53 -12.58 10.80
N VAL A 370 -25.33 -11.63 11.73
CA VAL A 370 -24.28 -10.61 11.59
C VAL A 370 -22.90 -11.17 11.95
N ALA A 371 -22.18 -11.70 10.95
CA ALA A 371 -20.81 -12.17 11.10
C ALA A 371 -19.79 -11.01 11.11
N GLY A 372 -18.78 -11.10 11.97
CA GLY A 372 -17.68 -10.11 12.05
C GLY A 372 -16.79 -10.10 10.80
N LYS A 373 -16.26 -8.93 10.42
CA LYS A 373 -15.38 -8.77 9.24
C LYS A 373 -13.98 -9.37 9.52
N PRO A 374 -13.47 -10.31 8.70
CA PRO A 374 -12.16 -10.95 8.92
C PRO A 374 -10.99 -10.06 8.45
N SER A 375 -9.80 -10.29 9.02
CA SER A 375 -8.56 -9.59 8.63
C SER A 375 -7.98 -10.14 7.31
N LYS A 376 -7.62 -9.24 6.39
CA LYS A 376 -7.17 -9.55 5.02
C LYS A 376 -5.74 -10.11 4.95
N ALA A 377 -5.55 -11.40 5.27
CA ALA A 377 -4.39 -12.13 4.76
C ALA A 377 -4.55 -12.36 3.25
N ARG A 378 -3.64 -11.83 2.42
CA ARG A 378 -3.71 -11.97 0.95
C ARG A 378 -3.28 -13.38 0.54
N VAL A 379 -4.25 -14.27 0.33
CA VAL A 379 -4.06 -15.59 -0.30
C VAL A 379 -3.37 -15.44 -1.68
N PRO A 380 -2.45 -16.33 -2.08
CA PRO A 380 -1.77 -16.24 -3.37
C PRO A 380 -2.73 -16.18 -4.57
N ILE A 381 -2.32 -15.48 -5.63
CA ILE A 381 -3.13 -15.30 -6.84
C ILE A 381 -3.58 -16.64 -7.48
N TRP A 382 -2.69 -17.63 -7.49
CA TRP A 382 -2.94 -18.97 -8.02
C TRP A 382 -3.95 -19.78 -7.20
N ASP A 383 -3.93 -19.62 -5.87
CA ASP A 383 -4.91 -20.26 -4.99
C ASP A 383 -6.29 -19.63 -5.14
N ARG A 384 -6.34 -18.29 -5.20
CA ARG A 384 -7.55 -17.52 -5.52
C ARG A 384 -8.16 -17.96 -6.86
N GLN A 385 -7.36 -18.08 -7.91
CA GLN A 385 -7.81 -18.57 -9.23
C GLN A 385 -8.32 -20.02 -9.17
N ARG A 386 -7.58 -20.96 -8.55
CA ARG A 386 -8.00 -22.37 -8.42
C ARG A 386 -9.33 -22.51 -7.68
N GLU A 387 -9.51 -21.73 -6.62
CA GLU A 387 -10.73 -21.70 -5.84
C GLU A 387 -11.92 -21.15 -6.66
N LEU A 388 -11.71 -20.05 -7.39
CA LEU A 388 -12.74 -19.46 -8.26
C LEU A 388 -13.17 -20.40 -9.39
N VAL A 389 -12.25 -21.11 -10.04
CA VAL A 389 -12.60 -22.15 -11.04
C VAL A 389 -13.53 -23.20 -10.43
N GLY A 390 -13.25 -23.64 -9.21
CA GLY A 390 -14.10 -24.60 -8.49
C GLY A 390 -15.50 -24.07 -8.15
N LEU A 391 -15.60 -22.79 -7.77
CA LEU A 391 -16.87 -22.14 -7.40
C LEU A 391 -17.72 -21.78 -8.62
N LEU A 392 -17.11 -21.19 -9.66
CA LEU A 392 -17.77 -20.73 -10.88
C LEU A 392 -18.21 -21.89 -11.78
N LYS A 393 -17.52 -23.04 -11.68
CA LYS A 393 -17.69 -24.23 -12.54
C LYS A 393 -17.44 -23.97 -14.04
N GLU A 394 -16.90 -22.80 -14.38
CA GLU A 394 -16.53 -22.40 -15.74
C GLU A 394 -15.11 -22.87 -16.05
N ARG A 395 -14.93 -23.46 -17.24
CA ARG A 395 -13.65 -24.07 -17.66
C ARG A 395 -12.89 -23.28 -18.72
N ASP A 396 -13.56 -22.31 -19.34
CA ASP A 396 -13.07 -21.62 -20.55
C ASP A 396 -12.58 -20.19 -20.28
N MET A 397 -12.53 -19.77 -19.00
CA MET A 397 -11.94 -18.48 -18.61
C MET A 397 -10.41 -18.50 -18.72
N THR A 398 -9.83 -17.39 -19.20
CA THR A 398 -8.37 -17.20 -19.18
C THR A 398 -7.85 -16.91 -17.75
N PRO A 399 -6.55 -17.10 -17.46
CA PRO A 399 -5.97 -16.70 -16.17
C PRO A 399 -6.14 -15.20 -15.87
N ARG A 400 -6.15 -14.34 -16.90
CA ARG A 400 -6.42 -12.90 -16.77
C ARG A 400 -7.87 -12.63 -16.36
N GLN A 401 -8.83 -13.31 -16.99
CA GLN A 401 -10.25 -13.28 -16.57
C GLN A 401 -10.42 -13.75 -15.13
N LEU A 402 -9.83 -14.88 -14.74
CA LEU A 402 -9.93 -15.44 -13.39
C LEU A 402 -9.35 -14.51 -12.31
N ASN A 403 -8.23 -13.82 -12.58
CA ASN A 403 -7.71 -12.83 -11.63
C ASN A 403 -8.61 -11.60 -11.52
N ALA A 404 -9.08 -11.06 -12.66
CA ALA A 404 -10.02 -9.94 -12.67
C ALA A 404 -11.32 -10.27 -11.92
N MET A 405 -11.81 -11.51 -12.04
CA MET A 405 -12.99 -12.02 -11.35
C MET A 405 -12.82 -12.10 -9.82
N ALA A 406 -11.62 -12.39 -9.33
CA ALA A 406 -11.34 -12.43 -7.89
C ALA A 406 -11.62 -11.11 -7.18
N THR A 407 -11.35 -9.99 -7.86
CA THR A 407 -11.49 -8.62 -7.35
C THR A 407 -12.74 -7.90 -7.91
N ALA A 408 -13.60 -8.58 -8.67
CA ALA A 408 -14.70 -7.94 -9.39
C ALA A 408 -15.79 -7.43 -8.44
N THR A 409 -16.21 -6.17 -8.58
CA THR A 409 -17.40 -5.67 -7.89
C THR A 409 -18.64 -6.40 -8.42
N THR A 410 -19.65 -6.56 -7.58
CA THR A 410 -20.95 -7.13 -8.00
C THR A 410 -21.54 -6.36 -9.21
N ARG A 411 -21.30 -5.04 -9.29
CA ARG A 411 -21.65 -4.19 -10.46
C ARG A 411 -20.93 -4.62 -11.73
N GLN A 412 -19.60 -4.82 -11.69
CA GLN A 412 -18.82 -5.30 -12.84
C GLN A 412 -19.31 -6.67 -13.33
N VAL A 413 -19.62 -7.61 -12.41
CA VAL A 413 -20.16 -8.93 -12.77
C VAL A 413 -21.50 -8.79 -13.50
N PHE A 414 -22.45 -8.03 -12.94
CA PHE A 414 -23.75 -7.80 -13.58
C PHE A 414 -23.63 -7.10 -14.95
N ALA A 415 -22.74 -6.10 -15.09
CA ALA A 415 -22.54 -5.43 -16.37
C ALA A 415 -22.00 -6.39 -17.45
N VAL A 416 -20.94 -7.15 -17.13
CA VAL A 416 -20.25 -8.05 -18.07
C VAL A 416 -21.16 -9.21 -18.51
N TYR A 417 -21.91 -9.81 -17.59
CA TYR A 417 -22.77 -10.97 -17.89
C TYR A 417 -24.16 -10.58 -18.41
N GLY A 418 -24.69 -9.40 -18.04
CA GLY A 418 -26.02 -8.94 -18.46
C GLY A 418 -27.13 -9.96 -18.15
N ASP A 419 -28.00 -10.20 -19.13
CA ASP A 419 -29.13 -11.14 -19.04
C ASP A 419 -28.73 -12.64 -19.08
N ASN A 420 -27.43 -12.97 -18.97
CA ASN A 420 -26.99 -14.36 -18.90
C ASN A 420 -27.65 -15.06 -17.69
N PRO A 421 -28.38 -16.19 -17.87
CA PRO A 421 -29.09 -16.87 -16.77
C PRO A 421 -28.23 -17.24 -15.56
N ARG A 422 -26.90 -17.36 -15.74
CA ARG A 422 -25.95 -17.69 -14.69
C ARG A 422 -25.36 -16.48 -13.96
N VAL A 423 -25.76 -15.25 -14.29
CA VAL A 423 -25.20 -14.03 -13.67
C VAL A 423 -25.34 -14.03 -12.15
N TYR A 424 -26.47 -14.50 -11.63
CA TYR A 424 -26.71 -14.61 -10.19
C TYR A 424 -25.86 -15.70 -9.52
N ASP A 425 -25.61 -16.83 -10.18
CA ASP A 425 -24.70 -17.88 -9.70
C ASP A 425 -23.26 -17.33 -9.61
N VAL A 426 -22.80 -16.64 -10.67
CA VAL A 426 -21.45 -16.06 -10.77
C VAL A 426 -21.28 -14.95 -9.73
N ALA A 427 -22.21 -14.00 -9.64
CA ALA A 427 -22.18 -12.96 -8.63
C ALA A 427 -22.20 -13.52 -7.20
N THR A 428 -22.95 -14.60 -6.95
CA THR A 428 -22.99 -15.29 -5.65
C THR A 428 -21.68 -16.02 -5.35
N ALA A 429 -21.09 -16.70 -6.33
CA ALA A 429 -19.79 -17.37 -6.20
C ALA A 429 -18.67 -16.36 -5.89
N VAL A 430 -18.61 -15.25 -6.62
CA VAL A 430 -17.66 -14.15 -6.40
C VAL A 430 -17.87 -13.50 -5.03
N LYS A 431 -19.11 -13.19 -4.65
CA LYS A 431 -19.45 -12.64 -3.32
C LYS A 431 -19.05 -13.58 -2.19
N ASN A 432 -19.29 -14.88 -2.32
CA ASN A 432 -18.95 -15.88 -1.29
C ASN A 432 -17.44 -16.20 -1.23
N PHE A 433 -16.72 -16.05 -2.34
CA PHE A 433 -15.27 -16.02 -2.38
C PHE A 433 -14.72 -14.78 -1.66
N GLN A 434 -15.13 -13.59 -2.09
CA GLN A 434 -14.66 -12.32 -1.55
C GLN A 434 -14.99 -12.14 -0.06
N ARG A 435 -16.13 -12.63 0.42
CA ARG A 435 -16.48 -12.60 1.85
C ARG A 435 -15.49 -13.41 2.70
N ARG A 436 -15.08 -14.60 2.26
CA ARG A 436 -14.12 -15.44 2.99
C ARG A 436 -12.70 -14.87 2.98
N HIS A 437 -12.32 -14.16 1.91
CA HIS A 437 -11.03 -13.44 1.82
C HIS A 437 -11.08 -12.00 2.37
N GLY A 438 -12.18 -11.58 3.01
CA GLY A 438 -12.36 -10.23 3.55
C GLY A 438 -12.39 -9.09 2.52
N MET A 439 -12.49 -9.43 1.23
CA MET A 439 -12.44 -8.51 0.08
C MET A 439 -13.79 -7.89 -0.29
N TYR A 440 -14.91 -8.48 0.14
CA TYR A 440 -16.24 -8.07 -0.30
C TYR A 440 -16.63 -6.69 0.24
N VAL A 441 -16.88 -5.75 -0.67
CA VAL A 441 -17.51 -4.45 -0.38
C VAL A 441 -19.02 -4.63 -0.39
N ASP A 442 -19.67 -4.33 0.72
CA ASP A 442 -21.12 -4.43 0.84
C ASP A 442 -21.80 -3.16 0.31
N PRO A 443 -22.71 -3.23 -0.69
CA PRO A 443 -23.30 -2.02 -1.26
C PRO A 443 -24.12 -1.15 -0.30
N GLU A 444 -24.66 -1.76 0.76
CA GLU A 444 -25.51 -1.08 1.73
C GLU A 444 -24.67 -0.62 2.95
N CYS A 445 -23.69 -1.41 3.39
CA CYS A 445 -22.91 -1.17 4.62
C CYS A 445 -21.38 -1.15 4.40
N ASN A 446 -20.91 -0.12 3.68
CA ASN A 446 -19.49 0.14 3.37
C ASN A 446 -19.00 1.48 3.94
N TRP A 447 -17.71 1.79 3.74
CA TRP A 447 -17.13 3.05 4.23
C TRP A 447 -17.78 4.31 3.64
N PHE A 448 -18.23 4.28 2.38
CA PHE A 448 -18.90 5.42 1.75
C PHE A 448 -20.30 5.64 2.36
N THR A 449 -21.13 4.61 2.45
CA THR A 449 -22.50 4.74 2.99
C THR A 449 -22.51 5.14 4.47
N GLN A 450 -21.53 4.69 5.26
CA GLN A 450 -21.35 5.09 6.66
C GLN A 450 -20.83 6.53 6.85
N ASN A 451 -20.31 7.17 5.81
CA ASN A 451 -19.70 8.51 5.90
C ASN A 451 -20.33 9.55 4.96
N VAL A 452 -21.40 9.21 4.23
CA VAL A 452 -22.06 10.09 3.24
C VAL A 452 -22.45 11.48 3.79
N THR A 453 -22.94 11.54 5.03
CA THR A 453 -23.28 12.78 5.76
C THR A 453 -22.07 13.68 6.08
N LYS A 454 -20.84 13.17 5.93
CA LYS A 454 -19.58 13.91 6.18
C LYS A 454 -18.96 14.45 4.90
N PHE A 455 -19.46 14.06 3.72
CA PHE A 455 -18.94 14.47 2.42
C PHE A 455 -19.63 15.77 1.93
N GLY A 456 -19.67 16.05 0.62
CA GLY A 456 -20.34 17.24 0.06
C GLY A 456 -19.71 18.60 0.38
N ARG A 457 -18.67 18.67 1.22
CA ARG A 457 -17.94 19.91 1.56
C ARG A 457 -16.43 19.68 1.61
N GLY A 458 -15.65 20.73 1.33
CA GLY A 458 -14.18 20.69 1.43
C GLY A 458 -13.48 19.90 0.31
N PHE A 459 -14.16 19.64 -0.80
CA PHE A 459 -13.58 19.12 -2.04
C PHE A 459 -13.65 20.24 -3.07
N ASP A 460 -12.52 20.90 -3.37
CA ASP A 460 -12.48 22.08 -4.24
C ASP A 460 -11.51 21.79 -5.39
N MET A 461 -12.05 21.37 -6.53
CA MET A 461 -11.24 20.94 -7.67
C MET A 461 -10.46 22.08 -8.29
N LYS A 462 -10.92 23.33 -8.21
CA LYS A 462 -10.14 24.47 -8.71
C LYS A 462 -8.84 24.61 -7.91
N LYS A 463 -8.93 24.64 -6.58
CA LYS A 463 -7.75 24.72 -5.69
C LYS A 463 -6.86 23.48 -5.74
N LEU A 464 -7.38 22.34 -6.17
CA LEU A 464 -6.60 21.11 -6.38
C LEU A 464 -5.91 21.09 -7.76
N LYS A 465 -6.54 21.58 -8.84
CA LYS A 465 -5.87 21.75 -10.15
C LYS A 465 -4.72 22.76 -10.09
N GLU A 466 -4.82 23.77 -9.22
CA GLU A 466 -3.75 24.75 -8.95
C GLU A 466 -2.49 24.15 -8.28
N ASP A 467 -2.54 22.91 -7.78
CA ASP A 467 -1.39 22.20 -7.19
C ASP A 467 -1.47 20.67 -7.46
N PRO A 468 -0.76 20.17 -8.48
CA PRO A 468 -0.72 18.75 -8.82
C PRO A 468 -0.30 17.82 -7.67
N THR A 469 0.56 18.28 -6.76
CA THR A 469 0.99 17.48 -5.59
C THR A 469 -0.12 17.34 -4.55
N LYS A 470 -0.91 18.40 -4.32
CA LYS A 470 -2.13 18.33 -3.49
C LYS A 470 -3.20 17.45 -4.13
N LEU A 471 -3.33 17.47 -5.46
CA LEU A 471 -4.25 16.61 -6.22
C LEU A 471 -3.87 15.12 -6.09
N ALA A 472 -2.60 14.77 -6.38
CA ALA A 472 -2.06 13.43 -6.17
C ALA A 472 -2.28 12.94 -4.73
N SER A 473 -1.81 13.74 -3.74
CA SER A 473 -1.98 13.44 -2.31
C SER A 473 -3.44 13.25 -1.88
N LYS A 474 -4.40 13.92 -2.55
CA LYS A 474 -5.83 13.77 -2.27
C LYS A 474 -6.36 12.43 -2.78
N PHE A 475 -5.93 11.99 -3.95
CA PHE A 475 -6.28 10.68 -4.51
C PHE A 475 -5.53 9.53 -3.86
N ASP A 476 -4.27 9.71 -3.43
CA ASP A 476 -3.51 8.72 -2.67
C ASP A 476 -4.28 8.25 -1.43
N ARG A 477 -4.78 9.19 -0.63
CA ARG A 477 -5.60 8.92 0.56
C ARG A 477 -6.99 8.34 0.25
N LEU A 478 -7.52 8.57 -0.96
CA LEU A 478 -8.83 8.04 -1.37
C LEU A 478 -8.72 6.63 -1.97
N SER A 479 -7.55 6.25 -2.50
CA SER A 479 -7.28 4.96 -3.15
C SER A 479 -7.59 3.74 -2.28
N ILE A 480 -7.40 3.86 -0.95
CA ILE A 480 -7.70 2.82 0.05
C ILE A 480 -9.21 2.53 0.15
N HIS A 481 -10.04 3.55 -0.09
CA HIS A 481 -11.51 3.50 0.02
C HIS A 481 -12.20 3.60 -1.35
N TYR A 482 -11.48 3.54 -2.47
CA TYR A 482 -12.06 3.81 -3.78
C TYR A 482 -13.01 2.69 -4.26
N ASP A 483 -12.80 1.45 -3.81
CA ASP A 483 -13.75 0.35 -4.02
C ASP A 483 -15.04 0.59 -3.22
N ASP A 484 -14.97 1.06 -1.96
CA ASP A 484 -16.14 1.48 -1.18
C ASP A 484 -16.86 2.66 -1.85
N TRP A 485 -16.11 3.66 -2.32
CA TRP A 485 -16.62 4.86 -3.00
C TRP A 485 -17.34 4.50 -4.31
N THR A 486 -16.77 3.64 -5.14
CA THR A 486 -17.36 3.31 -6.46
C THR A 486 -18.59 2.41 -6.34
N VAL A 487 -18.61 1.51 -5.34
CA VAL A 487 -19.81 0.71 -5.05
C VAL A 487 -20.92 1.58 -4.46
N GLY A 488 -20.58 2.46 -3.51
CA GLY A 488 -21.55 3.34 -2.83
C GLY A 488 -22.05 4.52 -3.66
N ASN A 489 -21.20 5.12 -4.51
CA ASN A 489 -21.58 6.19 -5.45
C ASN A 489 -22.35 5.67 -6.67
N GLN A 490 -22.53 4.35 -6.79
CA GLN A 490 -23.38 3.71 -7.78
C GLN A 490 -22.96 3.90 -9.25
N SER A 491 -21.65 3.95 -9.52
CA SER A 491 -21.07 4.05 -10.87
C SER A 491 -21.73 3.15 -11.93
N LYS A 492 -21.77 3.69 -13.16
CA LYS A 492 -22.15 3.02 -14.41
C LYS A 492 -21.06 3.08 -15.47
N VAL A 493 -19.89 3.66 -15.17
CA VAL A 493 -18.75 3.75 -16.12
C VAL A 493 -18.33 2.36 -16.58
N GLU A 494 -18.41 1.36 -15.70
CA GLU A 494 -18.17 -0.04 -16.03
C GLU A 494 -19.08 -0.56 -17.15
N SER A 495 -20.35 -0.14 -17.20
CA SER A 495 -21.30 -0.55 -18.24
C SER A 495 -20.92 0.01 -19.62
N PHE A 496 -20.48 1.27 -19.68
CA PHE A 496 -19.96 1.88 -20.91
C PHE A 496 -18.73 1.13 -21.44
N ILE A 497 -17.80 0.75 -20.56
CA ILE A 497 -16.62 -0.03 -20.96
C ILE A 497 -17.02 -1.44 -21.44
N VAL A 498 -18.03 -2.08 -20.83
CA VAL A 498 -18.59 -3.35 -21.34
C VAL A 498 -19.19 -3.17 -22.73
N GLU A 499 -19.94 -2.10 -22.99
CA GLU A 499 -20.52 -1.86 -24.32
C GLU A 499 -19.43 -1.61 -25.37
N CYS A 500 -18.41 -0.82 -25.05
CA CYS A 500 -17.24 -0.65 -25.91
C CYS A 500 -16.55 -2.01 -26.19
N ALA A 501 -16.35 -2.83 -25.15
CA ALA A 501 -15.75 -4.16 -25.30
C ALA A 501 -16.59 -5.11 -26.17
N ARG A 502 -17.92 -5.01 -26.14
CA ARG A 502 -18.82 -5.81 -27.00
C ARG A 502 -18.82 -5.32 -28.45
N ASN A 503 -18.86 -4.00 -28.67
CA ASN A 503 -19.02 -3.42 -30.00
C ASN A 503 -17.70 -3.33 -30.79
N HIS A 504 -16.54 -3.27 -30.12
CA HIS A 504 -15.23 -3.02 -30.72
C HIS A 504 -14.34 -4.28 -30.78
N GLU A 505 -14.92 -5.39 -31.26
CA GLU A 505 -14.29 -6.73 -31.26
C GLU A 505 -12.86 -6.78 -31.84
N LYS A 506 -12.54 -5.93 -32.83
CA LYS A 506 -11.22 -5.89 -33.49
C LYS A 506 -10.09 -5.59 -32.50
N VAL A 507 -10.33 -4.70 -31.54
CA VAL A 507 -9.37 -4.39 -30.47
C VAL A 507 -9.36 -5.55 -29.47
N MET A 508 -10.54 -5.97 -29.02
CA MET A 508 -10.70 -6.95 -27.94
C MET A 508 -10.16 -8.35 -28.24
N LYS A 509 -10.35 -8.85 -29.48
CA LYS A 509 -9.92 -10.19 -29.89
C LYS A 509 -8.45 -10.26 -30.29
N SER A 510 -7.75 -9.12 -30.40
CA SER A 510 -6.35 -9.08 -30.82
C SER A 510 -5.41 -9.19 -29.61
N LYS A 511 -4.69 -10.30 -29.49
CA LYS A 511 -3.60 -10.46 -28.49
C LYS A 511 -2.41 -9.53 -28.72
N ALA A 512 -2.36 -8.85 -29.87
CA ALA A 512 -1.34 -7.84 -30.21
C ALA A 512 -1.89 -6.40 -30.12
N ALA A 513 -3.14 -6.20 -29.71
CA ALA A 513 -3.66 -4.86 -29.43
C ALA A 513 -3.11 -4.32 -28.11
N ARG A 514 -2.97 -3.00 -28.06
CA ARG A 514 -2.53 -2.22 -26.91
C ARG A 514 -3.63 -1.25 -26.51
N ILE A 515 -3.97 -1.22 -25.23
CA ILE A 515 -4.90 -0.25 -24.65
C ILE A 515 -4.16 0.56 -23.58
N LEU A 516 -4.27 1.88 -23.65
CA LEU A 516 -3.85 2.80 -22.58
C LEU A 516 -5.08 3.32 -21.85
N ASP A 517 -5.01 3.42 -20.53
CA ASP A 517 -6.05 3.95 -19.66
C ASP A 517 -5.49 5.15 -18.87
N VAL A 518 -6.07 6.33 -19.09
CA VAL A 518 -5.57 7.62 -18.59
C VAL A 518 -6.47 8.13 -17.48
N ALA A 519 -5.86 8.48 -16.34
CA ALA A 519 -6.53 8.63 -15.05
C ALA A 519 -7.29 7.35 -14.65
N CYS A 520 -6.61 6.20 -14.72
CA CYS A 520 -7.19 4.88 -14.51
C CYS A 520 -7.67 4.60 -13.07
N GLY A 521 -7.35 5.48 -12.10
CA GLY A 521 -7.69 5.30 -10.70
C GLY A 521 -7.21 3.96 -10.17
N ILE A 522 -8.08 3.25 -9.43
CA ILE A 522 -7.81 1.89 -8.91
C ILE A 522 -7.95 0.76 -9.96
N GLY A 523 -8.12 1.09 -11.25
CA GLY A 523 -8.07 0.13 -12.36
C GLY A 523 -9.35 -0.67 -12.63
N LEU A 524 -10.54 -0.07 -12.46
CA LEU A 524 -11.82 -0.78 -12.67
C LEU A 524 -12.16 -0.98 -14.15
N GLN A 525 -11.78 -0.03 -15.01
CA GLN A 525 -11.99 -0.06 -16.45
C GLN A 525 -11.19 -1.20 -17.09
N GLY A 526 -9.89 -1.28 -16.80
CA GLY A 526 -9.04 -2.38 -17.24
C GLY A 526 -9.42 -3.74 -16.66
N GLN A 527 -9.96 -3.77 -15.44
CA GLN A 527 -10.56 -4.99 -14.89
C GLN A 527 -11.80 -5.43 -15.69
N VAL A 528 -12.67 -4.52 -16.10
CA VAL A 528 -13.80 -4.81 -17.00
C VAL A 528 -13.31 -5.36 -18.34
N LEU A 529 -12.28 -4.74 -18.95
CA LEU A 529 -11.67 -5.26 -20.19
C LEU A 529 -11.22 -6.72 -20.03
N ARG A 530 -10.54 -7.05 -18.92
CA ARG A 530 -10.14 -8.44 -18.64
C ARG A 530 -11.33 -9.37 -18.47
N LEU A 531 -12.38 -8.97 -17.73
CA LEU A 531 -13.61 -9.77 -17.59
C LEU A 531 -14.26 -10.04 -18.97
N CYS A 532 -14.31 -9.02 -19.83
CA CYS A 532 -14.75 -9.12 -21.23
C CYS A 532 -13.80 -9.90 -22.16
N GLY A 533 -12.69 -10.46 -21.64
CA GLY A 533 -11.79 -11.33 -22.39
C GLY A 533 -10.63 -10.64 -23.11
N PHE A 534 -10.29 -9.39 -22.76
CA PHE A 534 -9.12 -8.71 -23.35
C PHE A 534 -7.80 -9.38 -22.93
N GLU A 535 -7.11 -9.96 -23.90
CA GLU A 535 -5.85 -10.69 -23.71
C GLU A 535 -4.61 -9.91 -24.18
N GLY A 536 -4.77 -8.73 -24.77
CA GLY A 536 -3.68 -7.86 -25.23
C GLY A 536 -2.99 -7.07 -24.11
N GLU A 537 -2.09 -6.15 -24.49
CA GLU A 537 -1.33 -5.31 -23.56
C GLU A 537 -2.20 -4.17 -23.01
N LEU A 538 -2.28 -4.05 -21.69
CA LEU A 538 -3.06 -3.02 -20.99
C LEU A 538 -2.15 -2.19 -20.08
N VAL A 539 -2.06 -0.88 -20.36
CA VAL A 539 -1.23 0.09 -19.65
C VAL A 539 -2.13 1.10 -18.92
N GLY A 540 -1.82 1.42 -17.66
CA GLY A 540 -2.56 2.39 -16.85
C GLY A 540 -1.70 3.58 -16.43
N THR A 541 -2.31 4.77 -16.36
CA THR A 541 -1.66 5.98 -15.85
C THR A 541 -2.59 6.74 -14.92
N ASP A 542 -2.05 7.22 -13.80
CA ASP A 542 -2.77 8.08 -12.85
C ASP A 542 -1.79 9.07 -12.19
N ILE A 543 -2.28 10.19 -11.69
CA ILE A 543 -1.45 11.18 -10.97
C ILE A 543 -1.11 10.72 -9.53
N SER A 544 -1.84 9.74 -9.01
CA SER A 544 -1.68 9.21 -7.65
C SER A 544 -0.88 7.91 -7.61
N GLN A 545 0.21 7.91 -6.82
CA GLN A 545 1.00 6.71 -6.52
C GLN A 545 0.17 5.64 -5.80
N GLY A 546 -0.78 6.05 -4.96
CA GLY A 546 -1.75 5.17 -4.31
C GLY A 546 -2.68 4.49 -5.32
N MET A 547 -3.21 5.23 -6.30
CA MET A 547 -4.02 4.66 -7.39
C MET A 547 -3.24 3.60 -8.18
N VAL A 548 -2.03 3.95 -8.64
CA VAL A 548 -1.12 3.02 -9.34
C VAL A 548 -0.80 1.78 -8.50
N GLN A 549 -0.56 1.93 -7.19
CA GLN A 549 -0.39 0.76 -6.31
C GLN A 549 -1.65 -0.12 -6.29
N ARG A 550 -2.86 0.45 -6.19
CA ARG A 550 -4.12 -0.32 -6.21
C ARG A 550 -4.34 -1.02 -7.56
N VAL A 551 -3.87 -0.46 -8.68
CA VAL A 551 -3.87 -1.11 -10.00
C VAL A 551 -2.96 -2.35 -10.00
N MET A 552 -1.71 -2.21 -9.56
CA MET A 552 -0.75 -3.31 -9.50
C MET A 552 -1.22 -4.41 -8.53
N GLU A 553 -1.77 -4.03 -7.38
CA GLU A 553 -2.39 -4.95 -6.41
C GLU A 553 -3.62 -5.71 -6.95
N ARG A 554 -4.30 -5.17 -7.96
CA ARG A 554 -5.43 -5.81 -8.66
C ARG A 554 -4.94 -6.79 -9.72
N GLY A 555 -3.76 -6.57 -10.29
CA GLY A 555 -3.11 -7.48 -11.25
C GLY A 555 -3.86 -7.63 -12.59
N CYS A 556 -4.63 -6.62 -12.98
CA CYS A 556 -5.38 -6.63 -14.25
C CYS A 556 -4.62 -5.97 -15.41
N TYR A 557 -3.69 -5.08 -15.10
CA TYR A 557 -2.89 -4.33 -16.08
C TYR A 557 -1.54 -5.03 -16.24
N ASP A 558 -0.94 -4.93 -17.42
CA ASP A 558 0.44 -5.42 -17.64
C ASP A 558 1.45 -4.43 -17.05
N HIS A 559 1.14 -3.13 -17.12
CA HIS A 559 1.95 -2.05 -16.55
C HIS A 559 1.06 -0.92 -16.03
N ALA A 560 1.47 -0.25 -14.96
CA ALA A 560 0.91 1.03 -14.55
C ALA A 560 1.98 1.95 -13.98
N TYR A 561 1.89 3.26 -14.24
CA TYR A 561 2.86 4.25 -13.77
C TYR A 561 2.21 5.59 -13.39
N VAL A 562 2.93 6.39 -12.60
CA VAL A 562 2.46 7.71 -12.18
C VAL A 562 2.72 8.72 -13.30
N ALA A 563 1.70 9.45 -13.72
CA ALA A 563 1.82 10.50 -14.72
C ALA A 563 0.74 11.60 -14.53
N ASN A 564 1.12 12.87 -14.68
CA ASN A 564 0.15 13.96 -14.72
C ASN A 564 -0.29 14.21 -16.17
N ALA A 565 -1.51 13.79 -16.51
CA ALA A 565 -2.09 14.01 -17.84
C ALA A 565 -2.15 15.50 -18.24
N ASN A 566 -2.19 16.44 -17.28
CA ASN A 566 -2.16 17.87 -17.57
C ASN A 566 -0.77 18.42 -17.95
N GLU A 567 0.30 17.63 -17.83
CA GLU A 567 1.68 18.03 -18.15
C GLU A 567 2.12 17.49 -19.51
N SER A 568 2.41 16.20 -19.62
CA SER A 568 2.34 15.42 -20.87
C SER A 568 2.43 13.94 -20.53
N LEU A 569 1.77 13.11 -21.33
CA LEU A 569 1.84 11.65 -21.26
C LEU A 569 3.06 11.18 -22.07
N ALA A 570 4.24 11.64 -21.65
CA ALA A 570 5.54 11.39 -22.27
C ALA A 570 6.42 10.58 -21.32
N CYS A 571 6.37 9.25 -21.50
CA CYS A 571 7.14 8.21 -20.82
C CYS A 571 7.02 8.07 -19.29
N SER A 572 6.82 6.82 -18.88
CA SER A 572 7.39 6.23 -17.67
C SER A 572 8.92 6.15 -17.74
N ASP A 573 9.59 5.96 -16.60
CA ASP A 573 11.05 5.71 -16.51
C ASP A 573 11.55 4.44 -17.24
N ASP A 574 10.69 3.74 -17.99
CA ASP A 574 10.95 2.48 -18.70
C ASP A 574 11.31 2.65 -20.19
N GLY A 575 11.39 3.90 -20.68
CA GLY A 575 11.93 4.23 -22.00
C GLY A 575 11.06 3.86 -23.21
N ARG A 576 9.75 3.64 -23.03
CA ARG A 576 8.81 3.26 -24.10
C ARG A 576 8.32 4.42 -24.98
N ASP A 577 9.25 5.27 -25.43
CA ASP A 577 8.94 6.41 -26.29
C ASP A 577 8.35 5.98 -27.65
N GLY A 578 7.38 6.75 -28.15
CA GLY A 578 6.77 6.55 -29.47
C GLY A 578 5.83 5.35 -29.60
N VAL A 579 5.50 4.64 -28.52
CA VAL A 579 4.48 3.57 -28.56
C VAL A 579 3.09 4.15 -28.85
N LEU A 580 2.42 3.55 -29.85
CA LEU A 580 1.03 3.88 -30.20
C LEU A 580 0.05 2.76 -29.83
N TYR A 581 -1.16 3.16 -29.42
CA TYR A 581 -2.21 2.30 -28.88
C TYR A 581 -3.39 2.13 -29.85
N ASP A 582 -4.06 0.98 -29.81
CA ASP A 582 -5.22 0.67 -30.65
C ASP A 582 -6.50 1.33 -30.12
N ALA A 583 -6.60 1.46 -28.80
CA ALA A 583 -7.58 2.33 -28.13
C ALA A 583 -6.94 3.05 -26.92
N VAL A 584 -7.39 4.26 -26.62
CA VAL A 584 -7.00 5.01 -25.41
C VAL A 584 -8.26 5.42 -24.63
N ILE A 585 -8.30 5.09 -23.35
CA ILE A 585 -9.44 5.30 -22.45
C ILE A 585 -9.15 6.50 -21.56
N CYS A 586 -10.15 7.35 -21.31
CA CYS A 586 -10.07 8.41 -20.30
C CYS A 586 -11.49 8.71 -19.77
N THR A 587 -11.91 8.04 -18.71
CA THR A 587 -13.29 8.05 -18.20
C THR A 587 -13.38 8.40 -16.72
N GLY A 588 -14.36 9.24 -16.35
CA GLY A 588 -14.57 9.69 -14.96
C GLY A 588 -13.55 10.71 -14.45
N ALA A 589 -12.80 11.36 -15.36
CA ALA A 589 -11.75 12.32 -15.01
C ALA A 589 -11.64 13.54 -15.95
N MET A 590 -12.31 13.59 -17.11
CA MET A 590 -12.06 14.61 -18.14
C MET A 590 -12.38 16.04 -17.67
N GLU A 591 -13.43 16.20 -16.87
CA GLU A 591 -13.77 17.44 -16.15
C GLU A 591 -12.71 17.87 -15.10
N LEU A 592 -11.85 16.95 -14.66
CA LEU A 592 -10.73 17.21 -13.74
C LEU A 592 -9.43 17.60 -14.49
N LEU A 593 -9.42 17.54 -15.81
CA LEU A 593 -8.24 17.77 -16.65
C LEU A 593 -8.31 19.08 -17.46
N ASP A 594 -7.24 19.39 -18.21
CA ASP A 594 -7.22 20.30 -19.35
C ASP A 594 -7.64 19.50 -20.60
N GLN A 595 -8.89 19.66 -21.01
CA GLN A 595 -9.50 18.86 -22.07
C GLN A 595 -8.83 19.07 -23.43
N CYS A 596 -8.43 20.31 -23.76
CA CYS A 596 -7.78 20.61 -25.03
C CYS A 596 -6.42 19.92 -25.11
N LYS A 597 -5.63 20.04 -24.04
CA LYS A 597 -4.28 19.48 -23.97
C LYS A 597 -4.29 17.96 -23.88
N VAL A 598 -5.13 17.40 -23.02
CA VAL A 598 -5.21 15.94 -22.84
C VAL A 598 -5.71 15.26 -24.10
N LEU A 599 -6.77 15.74 -24.76
CA LEU A 599 -7.26 15.11 -25.99
C LEU A 599 -6.23 15.14 -27.12
N ALA A 600 -5.44 16.21 -27.24
CA ALA A 600 -4.32 16.26 -28.18
C ALA A 600 -3.23 15.23 -27.84
N ASP A 601 -2.93 15.01 -26.56
CA ASP A 601 -1.98 13.98 -26.13
C ASP A 601 -2.55 12.54 -26.30
N LEU A 602 -3.85 12.33 -26.06
CA LEU A 602 -4.51 11.06 -26.42
C LEU A 602 -4.38 10.82 -27.93
N ALA A 603 -4.66 11.82 -28.76
CA ALA A 603 -4.51 11.74 -30.21
C ALA A 603 -3.07 11.47 -30.65
N ARG A 604 -2.06 12.04 -29.96
CA ARG A 604 -0.65 11.71 -30.20
C ARG A 604 -0.35 10.23 -29.98
N MET A 605 -0.95 9.62 -28.94
CA MET A 605 -0.73 8.22 -28.56
C MET A 605 -1.61 7.20 -29.30
N THR A 606 -2.78 7.59 -29.81
CA THR A 606 -3.64 6.68 -30.59
C THR A 606 -3.06 6.42 -31.99
N LYS A 607 -3.07 5.17 -32.45
CA LYS A 607 -2.71 4.80 -33.84
C LYS A 607 -3.64 5.48 -34.86
N PRO A 608 -3.22 5.71 -36.12
CA PRO A 608 -4.14 6.02 -37.20
C PRO A 608 -5.24 4.95 -37.30
N CYS A 609 -6.50 5.36 -37.44
CA CYS A 609 -7.69 4.48 -37.33
C CYS A 609 -7.88 3.76 -35.98
N GLY A 610 -7.09 4.08 -34.96
CA GLY A 610 -7.31 3.68 -33.57
C GLY A 610 -8.35 4.58 -32.89
N GLU A 611 -8.76 4.22 -31.68
CA GLU A 611 -9.95 4.81 -31.03
C GLU A 611 -9.64 5.51 -29.71
N VAL A 612 -10.56 6.37 -29.26
CA VAL A 612 -10.63 6.89 -27.90
C VAL A 612 -12.00 6.63 -27.30
N TRP A 613 -12.01 6.14 -26.05
CA TRP A 613 -13.21 5.87 -25.28
C TRP A 613 -13.20 6.80 -24.06
N VAL A 614 -13.95 7.90 -24.13
CA VAL A 614 -13.87 9.00 -23.17
C VAL A 614 -15.21 9.31 -22.53
N SER A 615 -15.18 9.92 -21.34
CA SER A 615 -16.38 10.48 -20.73
C SER A 615 -16.15 11.91 -20.25
N PHE A 616 -17.15 12.76 -20.46
CA PHE A 616 -17.19 14.14 -19.97
C PHE A 616 -18.39 14.28 -19.05
N GLN A 617 -18.27 14.91 -17.87
CA GLN A 617 -19.46 15.37 -17.16
C GLN A 617 -20.29 16.27 -18.10
N GLN A 618 -21.58 15.98 -18.28
CA GLN A 618 -22.46 16.73 -19.17
C GLN A 618 -22.82 18.09 -18.54
N TYR A 619 -22.88 19.15 -19.35
CA TYR A 619 -23.38 20.45 -18.90
C TYR A 619 -24.90 20.41 -18.66
N THR A 620 -25.31 20.79 -17.44
CA THR A 620 -26.71 20.98 -17.04
C THR A 620 -26.90 22.34 -16.36
N LEU A 621 -28.14 22.84 -16.35
CA LEU A 621 -28.49 24.08 -15.63
C LEU A 621 -28.38 23.88 -14.12
N GLU A 622 -28.94 22.79 -13.60
CA GLU A 622 -28.72 22.31 -12.24
C GLU A 622 -27.44 21.47 -12.25
N ASN A 623 -26.34 22.02 -11.72
CA ASN A 623 -25.03 21.37 -11.75
C ASN A 623 -24.73 20.66 -10.40
N PRO A 624 -24.83 19.32 -10.32
CA PRO A 624 -24.71 18.58 -9.05
C PRO A 624 -23.32 18.71 -8.40
N THR A 625 -22.28 19.01 -9.18
CA THR A 625 -20.89 19.17 -8.73
C THR A 625 -20.43 20.63 -8.65
N GLU A 626 -21.35 21.61 -8.73
CA GLU A 626 -21.00 23.03 -8.57
C GLU A 626 -20.30 23.33 -7.24
N HIS A 627 -20.76 22.70 -6.17
CA HIS A 627 -20.16 22.76 -4.83
C HIS A 627 -18.71 22.23 -4.77
N GLN A 628 -18.21 21.64 -5.86
CA GLN A 628 -16.86 21.11 -6.00
C GLN A 628 -15.96 21.96 -6.92
N ASN A 629 -16.48 23.09 -7.44
CA ASN A 629 -15.89 23.85 -8.54
C ASN A 629 -15.65 23.02 -9.81
N VAL A 630 -16.52 22.03 -10.08
CA VAL A 630 -16.57 21.26 -11.33
C VAL A 630 -17.79 21.71 -12.13
N ARG A 631 -17.64 21.84 -13.45
CA ARG A 631 -18.72 22.20 -14.37
C ARG A 631 -18.65 21.31 -15.60
N GLY A 632 -19.78 20.73 -15.99
CA GLY A 632 -19.88 19.88 -17.17
C GLY A 632 -19.66 20.62 -18.50
N THR A 633 -19.37 19.83 -19.53
CA THR A 633 -19.08 20.22 -20.91
C THR A 633 -20.35 20.07 -21.76
N SER A 634 -20.62 20.98 -22.71
CA SER A 634 -21.78 20.78 -23.61
C SER A 634 -21.47 19.72 -24.68
N GLU A 635 -22.51 19.13 -25.27
CA GLU A 635 -22.35 18.16 -26.35
C GLU A 635 -21.63 18.76 -27.57
N ALA A 636 -21.96 20.01 -27.92
CA ALA A 636 -21.29 20.71 -29.01
C ALA A 636 -19.80 20.94 -28.70
N ASP A 637 -19.47 21.30 -27.46
CA ASP A 637 -18.08 21.53 -27.04
C ASP A 637 -17.28 20.23 -27.01
N ALA A 638 -17.84 19.14 -26.45
CA ALA A 638 -17.17 17.84 -26.40
C ALA A 638 -16.88 17.27 -27.80
N LEU A 639 -17.83 17.40 -28.74
CA LEU A 639 -17.65 17.00 -30.13
C LEU A 639 -16.64 17.91 -30.86
N ASN A 640 -16.66 19.23 -30.62
CA ASN A 640 -15.68 20.16 -31.16
C ASN A 640 -14.25 19.87 -30.64
N LEU A 641 -14.10 19.55 -29.35
CA LEU A 641 -12.82 19.22 -28.72
C LEU A 641 -12.22 17.94 -29.28
N LEU A 642 -13.02 16.87 -29.38
CA LEU A 642 -12.60 15.61 -30.03
C LEU A 642 -12.15 15.86 -31.48
N LYS A 643 -12.91 16.64 -32.24
CA LYS A 643 -12.56 16.99 -33.61
C LYS A 643 -11.27 17.82 -33.71
N GLN A 644 -11.08 18.81 -32.85
CA GLN A 644 -9.86 19.62 -32.80
C GLN A 644 -8.60 18.80 -32.48
N ALA A 645 -8.75 17.69 -31.74
CA ALA A 645 -7.67 16.75 -31.48
C ALA A 645 -7.42 15.74 -32.64
N GLY A 646 -8.25 15.72 -33.69
CA GLY A 646 -8.10 14.79 -34.83
C GLY A 646 -8.94 13.49 -34.72
N PHE A 647 -9.95 13.47 -33.85
CA PHE A 647 -10.97 12.43 -33.79
C PHE A 647 -12.23 12.85 -34.57
N ASP A 648 -12.11 12.92 -35.89
CA ASP A 648 -13.19 13.37 -36.79
C ASP A 648 -14.36 12.38 -36.93
N ASP A 649 -14.12 11.09 -36.65
CA ASP A 649 -15.06 9.99 -36.82
C ASP A 649 -15.68 9.58 -35.47
N ILE A 650 -16.83 10.17 -35.13
CA ILE A 650 -17.57 9.88 -33.89
C ILE A 650 -18.39 8.60 -34.08
N VAL A 651 -17.98 7.53 -33.42
CA VAL A 651 -18.55 6.19 -33.56
C VAL A 651 -19.81 6.02 -32.70
N SER A 652 -19.83 6.56 -31.49
CA SER A 652 -21.00 6.56 -30.60
C SER A 652 -21.00 7.73 -29.62
N MET A 653 -22.20 8.13 -29.17
CA MET A 653 -22.40 9.09 -28.09
C MET A 653 -23.63 8.72 -27.25
N GLU A 654 -23.43 8.37 -25.99
CA GLU A 654 -24.48 8.09 -25.01
C GLU A 654 -24.66 9.27 -24.04
N ARG A 655 -25.87 9.42 -23.47
CA ARG A 655 -26.20 10.46 -22.48
C ARG A 655 -26.70 9.78 -21.19
N CYS A 656 -25.78 9.49 -20.28
CA CYS A 656 -26.10 8.84 -19.03
C CYS A 656 -26.45 9.90 -17.97
N ARG A 657 -27.71 9.97 -17.51
CA ARG A 657 -28.18 11.01 -16.59
C ARG A 657 -27.63 10.88 -15.15
N ASP A 658 -27.23 9.67 -14.80
CA ASP A 658 -26.87 9.22 -13.46
C ASP A 658 -25.70 8.23 -13.56
N ALA A 659 -24.61 8.67 -14.21
CA ALA A 659 -23.39 7.87 -14.44
C ALA A 659 -22.66 7.53 -13.13
N PHE A 660 -22.80 8.37 -12.11
CA PHE A 660 -22.65 8.05 -10.69
C PHE A 660 -23.43 9.08 -9.87
N TYR A 661 -23.39 8.98 -8.55
CA TYR A 661 -24.07 9.88 -7.62
C TYR A 661 -23.08 10.54 -6.66
N THR A 662 -23.06 11.87 -6.59
CA THR A 662 -22.20 12.63 -5.66
C THR A 662 -22.93 12.95 -4.34
N PRO A 663 -22.27 12.90 -3.18
CA PRO A 663 -22.87 13.37 -1.92
C PRO A 663 -23.29 14.84 -1.98
N SER A 664 -24.46 15.16 -1.42
CA SER A 664 -25.03 16.51 -1.42
C SER A 664 -24.27 17.47 -0.47
N PRO A 665 -24.07 18.75 -0.83
CA PRO A 665 -23.47 19.77 0.04
C PRO A 665 -24.32 20.14 1.26
N SER A 666 -25.59 19.70 1.32
CA SER A 666 -26.44 19.82 2.51
C SER A 666 -25.98 18.92 3.67
N GLN A 667 -25.18 17.87 3.41
CA GLN A 667 -24.67 16.92 4.41
C GLN A 667 -25.74 16.09 5.16
N ASP A 668 -26.98 16.08 4.65
CA ASP A 668 -28.09 15.25 5.14
C ASP A 668 -27.98 13.76 4.76
N GLY A 669 -27.01 13.40 3.91
CA GLY A 669 -26.79 12.03 3.42
C GLY A 669 -27.47 11.72 2.09
N SER A 670 -28.18 12.68 1.50
CA SER A 670 -28.68 12.56 0.12
C SER A 670 -27.55 12.55 -0.91
N LEU A 671 -27.83 11.93 -2.05
CA LEU A 671 -26.93 11.83 -3.19
C LEU A 671 -27.57 12.46 -4.43
N LEU A 672 -26.79 13.20 -5.21
CA LEU A 672 -27.21 13.88 -6.44
C LEU A 672 -26.68 13.11 -7.66
N PRO A 673 -27.52 12.73 -8.64
CA PRO A 673 -27.06 12.06 -9.85
C PRO A 673 -26.17 13.00 -10.68
N VAL A 674 -25.05 12.50 -11.19
CA VAL A 674 -24.11 13.25 -12.02
C VAL A 674 -24.24 12.78 -13.48
N PRO A 675 -24.64 13.67 -14.41
CA PRO A 675 -24.83 13.30 -15.81
C PRO A 675 -23.49 13.31 -16.56
N TYR A 676 -23.30 12.35 -17.47
CA TYR A 676 -22.13 12.24 -18.34
C TYR A 676 -22.52 12.01 -19.79
N LEU A 677 -21.68 12.54 -20.68
CA LEU A 677 -21.56 12.10 -22.06
C LEU A 677 -20.51 10.99 -22.10
N PHE A 678 -20.90 9.81 -22.59
CA PHE A 678 -19.95 8.76 -22.96
C PHE A 678 -19.76 8.78 -24.48
N LEU A 679 -18.51 8.77 -24.93
CA LEU A 679 -18.15 9.01 -26.33
C LEU A 679 -17.10 8.00 -26.79
N VAL A 680 -17.34 7.38 -27.94
CA VAL A 680 -16.32 6.65 -28.70
C VAL A 680 -16.06 7.38 -30.01
N ALA A 681 -14.80 7.73 -30.26
CA ALA A 681 -14.37 8.37 -31.48
C ALA A 681 -13.11 7.71 -32.04
N ARG A 682 -12.89 7.85 -33.34
CA ARG A 682 -11.77 7.22 -34.07
C ARG A 682 -10.86 8.29 -34.67
N LYS A 683 -9.56 8.08 -34.54
CA LYS A 683 -8.53 8.97 -35.08
C LYS A 683 -8.48 8.84 -36.60
N SER A 684 -8.41 9.98 -37.27
CA SER A 684 -8.28 10.07 -38.73
C SER A 684 -7.08 9.26 -39.26
N SER A 685 -7.17 8.79 -40.51
CA SER A 685 -6.24 7.83 -41.11
C SER A 685 -5.00 8.45 -41.78
N ALA A 686 -4.69 9.70 -41.45
CA ALA A 686 -3.70 10.56 -42.12
C ALA A 686 -2.48 10.82 -41.22
#